data_AF-A0A2S9XV93-F1
#
_entry.id   AF-A0A2S9XV93-F1
#
_cell.length_a   1.000
_cell.length_b   1.000
_cell.length_c   1.000
_cell.angle_alpha   90.00
_cell.angle_beta   90.00
_cell.angle_gamma   90.00
#
_symmetry.space_group_name_H-M   'P 1'
#
loop_
_entity.id
_entity.type
_entity.pdbx_description
1 polymer ?
#
loop_
_entity_poly.entity_id
_entity_poly.type
_entity_poly.pdbx_seq_one_letter_code
_entity_poly.pdbx_strand_id
1 'polypeptide(L)'
;MTDQKHQREFERVLTWWVAVMSSALLVGCAPGEADDGPLEPSFRGLEDGLMLHWTFEDHAGLEITDLSGNERHGELKAGATLVPSPLGEAVKLDGVDDYISFYVNRNPANYGGVDGSLTVSARIKLDAVDKYNALCAGCGPFSILYAGTAGQGDALLAGFDNQGGDGLLWTKSEPALTAGTWTQVTLVVENGTSVHYYVDCAAAGQFDNPELGLFNPLYSAVGRSGDPAWMFGGEIDELRIWNRALDAEELDQLCPAPPSLDDALELYWTFEDSVGAEITDLSGNDRHGTLEAGATLVDSPAGQAVALDGVDDYVSLVGPRDPAIFGGADGSFSISARVKLADVDKYNTLCTGCGPFSTFYAGAEGLGAVLIAALDDQGGGKLWPLSEPLLSANTWTWVTLVVENGASARYYIDCAAAGELDNSDIGLFDPGFSAVGLSSNPDRWFGGEIDELRVWSRALTDDDLDQLCPAPDPLDQDLELHWTFEDHQGDQITDLSGNDRHGQKLGGVFVASPEGQALSLDGVADKVSLTGPRALALYGGETGDFTLSAQVKLADVDKYNNLCFGCGPHKAFYLGDPNLGGRVQVNLENLDDQANLWTTSSPALTNDEWAEVTLVVEGGVAARTYIDCALDSTLDGNVGLIDPGYSALGESGNSDWWFGGEIDELRVWSRALSDEDLERVCPTPPPTLCDGPILVDLDAAPGGDGMTWATAFDEIQTALDAGSECTNPQLWIAEGQYAPSLDAHVATITYPVEIYGGFAGTEAALAQREVDTYPVRLGADASTLSPIRIEASSLGFPADVVRIDGVRIIGGLEHALSLGGTPVPQGTLQLAKLTVTDGPQALWLPEVAVEISESRFERLSASRGGAIYMRYGGSVTITDSVFRDNQASDRGGAIIVWDPLSLTISGSSFTGNTAEWGGAVYVWNDPDDATYAQLSVTDTSFIANSAGSGGGAMYLEESTVNLDALVFNDNSADYGGAIYLRNGAADADVIEIRNSRFVGNHATNGAGGAMRLQDSGVTVVNSEFVDNDATTAGGGVWGRADFFGCTFTGNTANSGPGLYAPAGAAMVMDHCVAYPDTIVGPDIQMPYSCVVDTAWVQGAPLTLLGPTPFAPADLDDDGLTEHYLIPEGPCVGLDGGVIDAFDWSALTVEASQCTDDGWPEPGVHYSPQAEVGPCS
;
A
#
# COMPACT_ATOMS: atom_id res chain seq x y z
N MET A 1 -6.17 -56.63 36.19
CA MET A 1 -5.45 -55.40 36.56
C MET A 1 -5.04 -54.78 35.24
N THR A 2 -5.99 -54.10 34.59
CA THR A 2 -6.27 -52.66 34.67
C THR A 2 -5.18 -51.85 33.97
N ASP A 3 -5.47 -51.38 32.76
CA ASP A 3 -5.66 -49.94 32.63
C ASP A 3 -6.68 -49.58 31.57
N GLN A 4 -7.60 -48.71 31.96
CA GLN A 4 -8.91 -48.48 31.38
C GLN A 4 -8.90 -47.10 30.70
N LYS A 5 -7.90 -46.85 29.84
CA LYS A 5 -7.66 -45.53 29.23
C LYS A 5 -7.70 -45.48 27.70
N HIS A 6 -7.76 -46.61 27.00
CA HIS A 6 -7.85 -46.64 25.52
C HIS A 6 -9.21 -47.08 24.96
N GLN A 7 -10.20 -47.34 25.80
CA GLN A 7 -11.53 -47.79 25.39
C GLN A 7 -12.64 -46.72 25.55
N ARG A 8 -12.28 -45.48 25.95
CA ARG A 8 -13.22 -44.34 26.08
C ARG A 8 -13.02 -43.21 25.06
N GLU A 9 -11.95 -43.22 24.27
CA GLU A 9 -11.79 -42.26 23.16
C GLU A 9 -12.31 -42.78 21.82
N PHE A 10 -12.43 -44.11 21.66
CA PHE A 10 -12.99 -44.71 20.44
C PHE A 10 -14.53 -44.68 20.37
N GLU A 11 -15.23 -44.46 21.50
CA GLU A 11 -16.69 -44.32 21.55
C GLU A 11 -17.17 -42.84 21.53
N ARG A 12 -16.26 -41.86 21.64
CA ARG A 12 -16.59 -40.42 21.56
C ARG A 12 -16.56 -39.86 20.13
N VAL A 13 -15.77 -40.46 19.23
CA VAL A 13 -15.69 -40.04 17.82
C VAL A 13 -16.83 -40.64 16.96
N LEU A 14 -17.45 -41.74 17.41
CA LEU A 14 -18.49 -42.45 16.65
C LEU A 14 -19.93 -41.95 16.90
N THR A 15 -20.13 -40.95 17.76
CA THR A 15 -21.46 -40.40 18.09
C THR A 15 -21.70 -38.98 17.54
N TRP A 16 -20.71 -38.37 16.87
CA TRP A 16 -20.85 -37.04 16.25
C TRP A 16 -21.13 -37.10 14.74
N TRP A 17 -20.91 -38.26 14.11
CA TRP A 17 -21.09 -38.47 12.66
C TRP A 17 -22.48 -39.00 12.24
N VAL A 18 -23.43 -39.21 13.17
CA VAL A 18 -24.74 -39.83 12.88
C VAL A 18 -25.92 -38.85 13.07
N ALA A 19 -25.68 -37.56 13.33
CA ALA A 19 -26.75 -36.60 13.61
C ALA A 19 -27.05 -35.57 12.49
N VAL A 20 -26.27 -35.47 11.40
CA VAL A 20 -26.43 -34.37 10.41
C VAL A 20 -26.69 -34.85 8.96
N MET A 21 -27.09 -36.10 8.73
CA MET A 21 -27.60 -36.49 7.41
C MET A 21 -28.80 -37.44 7.50
N SER A 22 -30.01 -36.89 7.31
CA SER A 22 -31.07 -37.43 6.43
C SER A 22 -32.42 -36.74 6.70
N SER A 23 -32.81 -35.80 5.82
CA SER A 23 -34.18 -35.40 5.38
C SER A 23 -34.01 -34.06 4.64
N ALA A 24 -34.32 -33.83 3.36
CA ALA A 24 -35.25 -34.48 2.46
C ALA A 24 -34.85 -34.22 0.98
N LEU A 25 -35.25 -35.13 0.09
CA LEU A 25 -35.21 -34.98 -1.36
C LEU A 25 -36.57 -34.44 -1.89
N LEU A 26 -36.47 -33.53 -2.87
CA LEU A 26 -37.39 -33.24 -3.99
C LEU A 26 -38.78 -32.63 -3.71
N VAL A 27 -38.93 -31.33 -4.04
CA VAL A 27 -40.01 -30.80 -4.90
C VAL A 27 -39.43 -29.63 -5.72
N GLY A 28 -39.56 -29.68 -7.04
CA GLY A 28 -39.20 -28.58 -7.92
C GLY A 28 -40.30 -27.53 -8.04
N CYS A 29 -39.89 -26.27 -8.13
CA CYS A 29 -40.64 -25.18 -8.77
C CYS A 29 -39.66 -24.02 -9.05
N ALA A 30 -39.45 -23.65 -10.31
CA ALA A 30 -39.34 -22.23 -10.67
C ALA A 30 -40.78 -21.65 -10.61
N PRO A 31 -41.05 -20.35 -10.40
CA PRO A 31 -40.24 -19.15 -10.72
C PRO A 31 -40.24 -18.05 -9.61
N GLY A 32 -39.58 -16.93 -9.87
CA GLY A 32 -39.90 -15.65 -9.23
C GLY A 32 -38.69 -14.75 -9.03
N GLU A 33 -38.61 -13.68 -9.82
CA GLU A 33 -37.93 -12.44 -9.45
C GLU A 33 -38.33 -12.10 -8.01
N ALA A 34 -37.34 -12.02 -7.12
CA ALA A 34 -37.48 -11.36 -5.84
C ALA A 34 -36.64 -10.09 -5.97
N ASP A 35 -37.28 -8.95 -5.73
CA ASP A 35 -36.63 -7.68 -5.41
C ASP A 35 -35.44 -7.94 -4.50
N ASP A 36 -34.24 -7.61 -4.97
CA ASP A 36 -33.15 -7.26 -4.10
C ASP A 36 -33.59 -5.96 -3.40
N GLY A 37 -34.07 -6.09 -2.17
CA GLY A 37 -34.10 -4.96 -1.23
C GLY A 37 -32.66 -4.42 -1.07
N PRO A 38 -32.50 -3.16 -0.61
CA PRO A 38 -31.20 -2.52 -0.58
C PRO A 38 -30.22 -3.41 0.19
N LEU A 39 -29.18 -3.85 -0.52
CA LEU A 39 -28.03 -4.53 0.03
C LEU A 39 -27.49 -3.65 1.16
N GLU A 40 -27.36 -4.20 2.37
CA GLU A 40 -26.61 -3.51 3.41
C GLU A 40 -25.22 -3.16 2.88
N PRO A 41 -24.70 -1.96 3.19
CA PRO A 41 -23.37 -1.57 2.75
C PRO A 41 -22.37 -2.61 3.22
N SER A 42 -21.62 -3.19 2.28
CA SER A 42 -20.54 -4.11 2.61
C SER A 42 -19.46 -3.34 3.34
N PHE A 43 -19.43 -3.43 4.67
CA PHE A 43 -18.36 -2.89 5.50
C PHE A 43 -17.04 -3.59 5.12
N ARG A 44 -16.08 -2.88 4.51
CA ARG A 44 -14.77 -3.45 4.12
C ARG A 44 -13.75 -3.14 5.22
N GLY A 45 -13.02 -4.14 5.70
CA GLY A 45 -11.92 -3.95 6.67
C GLY A 45 -12.31 -3.87 8.15
N LEU A 46 -13.58 -3.63 8.47
CA LEU A 46 -14.06 -3.50 9.86
C LEU A 46 -14.16 -4.82 10.64
N GLU A 47 -13.94 -5.97 10.02
CA GLU A 47 -13.90 -7.27 10.71
C GLU A 47 -12.57 -7.52 11.44
N ASP A 48 -11.46 -6.90 10.96
CA ASP A 48 -10.17 -7.08 11.60
C ASP A 48 -10.14 -6.43 12.99
N GLY A 49 -9.69 -7.18 13.98
CA GLY A 49 -9.66 -6.75 15.36
C GLY A 49 -11.03 -6.56 16.03
N LEU A 50 -12.15 -6.88 15.36
CA LEU A 50 -13.49 -6.78 15.92
C LEU A 50 -13.66 -7.81 17.05
N MET A 51 -13.99 -7.31 18.24
CA MET A 51 -14.10 -8.10 19.46
C MET A 51 -15.53 -8.37 19.90
N LEU A 52 -16.45 -7.48 19.54
CA LEU A 52 -17.86 -7.52 19.92
C LEU A 52 -18.66 -6.74 18.88
N HIS A 53 -19.78 -7.31 18.44
CA HIS A 53 -20.77 -6.61 17.61
C HIS A 53 -22.17 -7.03 18.01
N TRP A 54 -22.95 -6.07 18.53
CA TRP A 54 -24.36 -6.23 18.85
C TRP A 54 -25.19 -5.25 18.04
N THR A 55 -25.97 -5.79 17.11
CA THR A 55 -26.97 -5.09 16.32
C THR A 55 -28.34 -5.09 17.03
N PHE A 56 -28.57 -6.07 17.93
CA PHE A 56 -29.79 -6.29 18.72
C PHE A 56 -30.99 -6.93 18.00
N GLU A 57 -30.87 -7.30 16.72
CA GLU A 57 -31.87 -8.07 15.95
C GLU A 57 -31.70 -9.57 16.17
N ASP A 58 -30.46 -10.03 16.36
CA ASP A 58 -30.14 -11.44 16.59
C ASP A 58 -30.21 -11.79 18.08
N HIS A 59 -31.40 -12.06 18.59
CA HIS A 59 -31.63 -12.41 20.00
C HIS A 59 -32.53 -13.63 20.20
N ALA A 60 -32.35 -14.28 21.35
CA ALA A 60 -33.20 -15.36 21.82
C ALA A 60 -33.71 -15.08 23.24
N GLY A 61 -34.87 -14.43 23.34
CA GLY A 61 -35.51 -14.13 24.62
C GLY A 61 -34.85 -12.95 25.32
N LEU A 62 -33.96 -13.22 26.29
CA LEU A 62 -33.21 -12.18 27.02
C LEU A 62 -31.72 -12.17 26.65
N GLU A 63 -31.29 -13.01 25.72
CA GLU A 63 -29.89 -13.15 25.30
C GLU A 63 -29.69 -12.51 23.93
N ILE A 64 -28.71 -11.62 23.82
CA ILE A 64 -28.28 -10.92 22.61
C ILE A 64 -27.08 -11.66 22.03
N THR A 65 -27.13 -11.97 20.73
CA THR A 65 -26.06 -12.67 20.02
C THR A 65 -24.93 -11.70 19.69
N ASP A 66 -23.70 -12.20 19.71
CA ASP A 66 -22.51 -11.46 19.29
C ASP A 66 -22.13 -11.93 17.90
N LEU A 67 -22.08 -10.99 16.95
CA LEU A 67 -21.83 -11.28 15.54
C LEU A 67 -20.34 -11.25 15.19
N SER A 68 -19.46 -10.79 16.09
CA SER A 68 -18.00 -10.74 15.86
C SER A 68 -17.31 -12.11 15.82
N GLY A 69 -18.03 -13.20 16.10
CA GLY A 69 -17.45 -14.54 16.23
C GLY A 69 -16.71 -14.83 17.55
N ASN A 70 -16.66 -13.88 18.49
CA ASN A 70 -15.94 -14.01 19.77
C ASN A 70 -16.78 -14.56 20.94
N GLU A 71 -18.03 -14.99 20.67
CA GLU A 71 -18.98 -15.53 21.67
C GLU A 71 -19.26 -14.58 22.86
N ARG A 72 -19.16 -13.25 22.67
CA ARG A 72 -19.43 -12.25 23.72
C ARG A 72 -20.90 -11.88 23.80
N HIS A 73 -21.75 -12.88 23.99
CA HIS A 73 -23.20 -12.69 24.10
C HIS A 73 -23.59 -11.81 25.30
N GLY A 74 -24.62 -11.00 25.11
CA GLY A 74 -25.21 -10.13 26.14
C GLY A 74 -26.45 -10.75 26.78
N GLU A 75 -26.75 -10.43 28.03
CA GLU A 75 -28.00 -10.80 28.68
C GLU A 75 -28.70 -9.57 29.25
N LEU A 76 -29.93 -9.31 28.81
CA LEU A 76 -30.81 -8.24 29.28
C LEU A 76 -31.19 -8.47 30.75
N LYS A 77 -31.11 -7.42 31.57
CA LYS A 77 -31.41 -7.46 33.01
C LYS A 77 -32.40 -6.37 33.42
N ALA A 78 -33.02 -6.63 34.58
CA ALA A 78 -33.88 -5.74 35.35
C ALA A 78 -35.18 -5.23 34.69
N GLY A 79 -35.40 -5.45 33.40
CA GLY A 79 -36.59 -4.95 32.72
C GLY A 79 -36.33 -4.46 31.30
N ALA A 80 -35.05 -4.32 30.92
CA ALA A 80 -34.60 -3.91 29.60
C ALA A 80 -35.36 -4.63 28.47
N THR A 81 -35.80 -3.85 27.50
CA THR A 81 -36.62 -4.32 26.36
C THR A 81 -35.99 -3.90 25.04
N LEU A 82 -36.31 -4.61 23.96
CA LEU A 82 -35.98 -4.19 22.61
C LEU A 82 -37.11 -3.34 22.01
N VAL A 83 -36.76 -2.32 21.25
CA VAL A 83 -37.67 -1.36 20.58
C VAL A 83 -37.19 -1.12 19.15
N PRO A 84 -38.06 -0.71 18.20
CA PRO A 84 -37.62 -0.39 16.84
C PRO A 84 -36.64 0.79 16.78
N SER A 85 -35.64 0.71 15.90
CA SER A 85 -34.65 1.75 15.62
C SER A 85 -34.55 2.02 14.10
N PRO A 86 -33.82 3.07 13.65
CA PRO A 86 -33.58 3.32 12.23
C PRO A 86 -32.83 2.20 11.49
N LEU A 87 -32.08 1.34 12.20
CA LEU A 87 -31.32 0.23 11.62
C LEU A 87 -31.92 -1.15 11.94
N GLY A 88 -33.03 -1.21 12.68
CA GLY A 88 -33.66 -2.48 13.05
C GLY A 88 -34.26 -2.42 14.44
N GLU A 89 -33.57 -3.02 15.41
CA GLU A 89 -33.96 -3.04 16.82
C GLU A 89 -32.88 -2.39 17.69
N ALA A 90 -33.27 -1.70 18.75
CA ALA A 90 -32.37 -1.15 19.75
C ALA A 90 -32.78 -1.63 21.14
N VAL A 91 -31.83 -1.66 22.08
CA VAL A 91 -32.16 -1.88 23.50
C VAL A 91 -32.60 -0.58 24.16
N LYS A 92 -33.77 -0.59 24.81
CA LYS A 92 -34.25 0.48 25.70
C LYS A 92 -33.87 0.18 27.15
N LEU A 93 -33.23 1.15 27.79
CA LEU A 93 -32.87 1.13 29.21
C LEU A 93 -33.54 2.32 29.93
N ASP A 94 -34.15 2.07 31.08
CA ASP A 94 -34.97 3.04 31.81
C ASP A 94 -34.19 4.08 32.64
N GLY A 95 -32.87 3.96 32.72
CA GLY A 95 -32.02 4.85 33.50
C GLY A 95 -32.14 4.70 35.02
N VAL A 96 -32.72 3.60 35.51
CA VAL A 96 -32.89 3.30 36.94
C VAL A 96 -32.19 2.02 37.35
N ASP A 97 -32.50 0.88 36.71
CA ASP A 97 -31.86 -0.40 37.02
C ASP A 97 -31.64 -1.34 35.83
N ASP A 98 -32.12 -0.99 34.64
CA ASP A 98 -31.90 -1.73 33.39
C ASP A 98 -30.44 -1.72 32.93
N TYR A 99 -29.93 -2.88 32.49
CA TYR A 99 -28.60 -3.01 31.90
C TYR A 99 -28.43 -4.32 31.13
N ILE A 100 -27.34 -4.44 30.39
CA ILE A 100 -26.90 -5.67 29.73
C ILE A 100 -25.64 -6.17 30.43
N SER A 101 -25.66 -7.41 30.92
CA SER A 101 -24.44 -8.08 31.38
C SER A 101 -23.83 -8.92 30.27
N PHE A 102 -22.52 -8.89 30.16
CA PHE A 102 -21.76 -9.81 29.30
C PHE A 102 -20.50 -10.27 30.03
N TYR A 103 -19.96 -11.41 29.63
CA TYR A 103 -18.75 -11.97 30.24
C TYR A 103 -17.54 -11.76 29.35
N VAL A 104 -16.49 -11.19 29.93
CA VAL A 104 -15.18 -11.01 29.29
C VAL A 104 -14.08 -11.28 30.30
N ASN A 105 -12.97 -11.83 29.81
CA ASN A 105 -11.77 -12.00 30.62
C ASN A 105 -11.14 -10.62 30.87
N ARG A 106 -11.29 -10.12 32.09
CA ARG A 106 -10.89 -8.77 32.57
C ARG A 106 -9.37 -8.55 32.69
N ASN A 107 -8.56 -9.26 31.91
CA ASN A 107 -7.16 -8.93 31.77
C ASN A 107 -7.05 -7.78 30.78
N PRO A 108 -6.47 -6.61 31.15
CA PRO A 108 -6.24 -5.53 30.20
C PRO A 108 -5.47 -5.98 28.97
N ALA A 109 -4.60 -6.99 29.06
CA ALA A 109 -3.90 -7.56 27.89
C ALA A 109 -4.82 -8.27 26.86
N ASN A 110 -6.11 -8.44 27.16
CA ASN A 110 -7.09 -8.94 26.20
C ASN A 110 -7.84 -7.81 25.49
N TYR A 111 -7.57 -6.55 25.85
CA TYR A 111 -8.14 -5.34 25.28
C TYR A 111 -7.01 -4.44 24.81
N GLY A 112 -7.04 -4.03 23.54
CA GLY A 112 -6.20 -2.92 23.08
C GLY A 112 -4.91 -3.32 22.35
N GLY A 113 -4.96 -4.18 21.33
CA GLY A 113 -3.80 -4.46 20.47
C GLY A 113 -2.54 -4.94 21.20
N VAL A 114 -1.41 -4.97 20.50
CA VAL A 114 -0.07 -5.20 21.10
C VAL A 114 0.46 -3.93 21.77
N ASP A 115 -0.10 -2.77 21.42
CA ASP A 115 0.37 -1.41 21.68
C ASP A 115 -0.55 -0.58 22.60
N GLY A 116 -1.73 -1.07 22.97
CA GLY A 116 -2.74 -0.36 23.77
C GLY A 116 -3.88 0.26 22.95
N SER A 117 -3.92 0.07 21.62
CA SER A 117 -4.90 0.70 20.72
C SER A 117 -6.27 0.02 20.70
N LEU A 118 -7.37 0.77 20.70
CA LEU A 118 -8.74 0.28 20.90
C LEU A 118 -9.77 1.21 20.27
N THR A 119 -10.90 0.67 19.83
CA THR A 119 -12.06 1.49 19.42
C THR A 119 -13.35 0.97 20.03
N VAL A 120 -14.20 1.86 20.54
CA VAL A 120 -15.58 1.55 20.99
C VAL A 120 -16.53 2.48 20.26
N SER A 121 -17.51 1.91 19.57
CA SER A 121 -18.51 2.68 18.84
C SER A 121 -19.93 2.19 19.16
N ALA A 122 -20.89 3.11 19.22
CA ALA A 122 -22.31 2.79 19.41
C ALA A 122 -23.20 3.89 18.84
N ARG A 123 -24.41 3.53 18.44
CA ARG A 123 -25.51 4.47 18.22
C ARG A 123 -26.29 4.62 19.51
N ILE A 124 -26.53 5.86 19.92
CA ILE A 124 -27.26 6.13 21.16
C ILE A 124 -28.36 7.16 20.94
N LYS A 125 -29.44 7.03 21.71
CA LYS A 125 -30.49 8.04 21.84
C LYS A 125 -30.80 8.26 23.31
N LEU A 126 -30.33 9.37 23.86
CA LEU A 126 -30.42 9.66 25.29
C LEU A 126 -31.78 10.22 25.67
N ASP A 127 -32.37 9.77 26.78
CA ASP A 127 -33.59 10.38 27.33
C ASP A 127 -33.29 11.75 27.97
N ALA A 128 -32.08 11.91 28.53
CA ALA A 128 -31.60 13.15 29.12
C ALA A 128 -30.07 13.20 29.11
N VAL A 129 -29.52 14.39 28.84
CA VAL A 129 -28.06 14.64 28.78
C VAL A 129 -27.51 15.33 30.03
N ASP A 130 -28.40 15.85 30.90
CA ASP A 130 -28.07 16.59 32.12
C ASP A 130 -27.66 15.70 33.31
N LYS A 131 -27.40 14.42 33.07
CA LYS A 131 -26.93 13.41 34.03
C LYS A 131 -25.87 12.52 33.38
N TYR A 132 -25.10 11.81 34.20
CA TYR A 132 -24.22 10.75 33.72
C TYR A 132 -25.04 9.55 33.24
N ASN A 133 -24.92 9.17 31.96
CA ASN A 133 -25.46 7.90 31.46
C ASN A 133 -24.31 6.92 31.21
N ALA A 134 -24.26 5.83 31.99
CA ALA A 134 -23.24 4.79 31.85
C ALA A 134 -23.41 3.99 30.56
N LEU A 135 -22.77 4.41 29.47
CA LEU A 135 -22.84 3.71 28.19
C LEU A 135 -22.22 2.31 28.31
N CYS A 136 -20.94 2.23 28.69
CA CYS A 136 -20.32 0.94 28.93
C CYS A 136 -19.21 0.96 29.98
N ALA A 137 -19.27 -0.02 30.89
CA ALA A 137 -18.17 -0.42 31.76
C ALA A 137 -17.64 -1.78 31.29
N GLY A 138 -16.33 -1.93 31.13
CA GLY A 138 -15.73 -3.18 30.66
C GLY A 138 -15.79 -3.42 29.15
N CYS A 139 -16.10 -2.39 28.35
CA CYS A 139 -15.91 -2.40 26.89
C CYS A 139 -14.45 -2.15 26.46
N GLY A 140 -13.57 -1.78 27.39
CA GLY A 140 -12.16 -1.55 27.13
C GLY A 140 -11.36 -1.49 28.43
N PRO A 141 -10.06 -1.20 28.35
CA PRO A 141 -9.16 -0.99 29.48
C PRO A 141 -9.30 0.42 30.07
N PHE A 142 -10.55 0.90 30.20
CA PHE A 142 -10.91 2.14 30.88
C PHE A 142 -11.95 1.84 31.95
N SER A 143 -12.10 2.75 32.91
CA SER A 143 -13.02 2.57 34.04
C SER A 143 -14.47 2.45 33.58
N ILE A 144 -14.95 3.44 32.83
CA ILE A 144 -16.30 3.52 32.28
C ILE A 144 -16.35 4.64 31.22
N LEU A 145 -17.18 4.44 30.19
CA LEU A 145 -17.55 5.45 29.21
C LEU A 145 -18.96 5.96 29.53
N TYR A 146 -19.10 7.27 29.72
CA TYR A 146 -20.36 7.96 29.92
C TYR A 146 -20.78 8.77 28.69
N ALA A 147 -22.09 8.90 28.50
CA ALA A 147 -22.70 9.77 27.50
C ALA A 147 -23.69 10.75 28.17
N GLY A 148 -23.45 12.05 28.06
CA GLY A 148 -24.17 13.07 28.83
C GLY A 148 -23.58 13.21 30.23
N THR A 149 -23.40 14.44 30.71
CA THR A 149 -22.69 14.72 31.96
C THR A 149 -23.21 16.00 32.63
N ALA A 150 -23.73 15.84 33.85
CA ALA A 150 -24.28 16.94 34.65
C ALA A 150 -23.22 18.04 34.91
N GLY A 151 -23.32 19.17 34.20
CA GLY A 151 -22.44 20.33 34.38
C GLY A 151 -21.04 20.22 33.76
N GLN A 152 -20.83 19.28 32.82
CA GLN A 152 -19.56 19.12 32.08
C GLN A 152 -19.72 19.26 30.55
N GLY A 153 -20.86 19.75 30.09
CA GLY A 153 -21.09 20.13 28.68
C GLY A 153 -21.73 19.04 27.82
N ASP A 154 -22.53 18.15 28.43
CA ASP A 154 -23.32 17.14 27.72
C ASP A 154 -22.48 16.24 26.79
N ALA A 155 -21.22 16.00 27.16
CA ALA A 155 -20.20 15.33 26.33
C ALA A 155 -20.11 13.81 26.55
N LEU A 156 -19.35 13.13 25.69
CA LEU A 156 -18.75 11.82 25.99
C LEU A 156 -17.64 11.98 27.01
N LEU A 157 -17.54 11.06 27.97
CA LEU A 157 -16.55 11.12 29.06
C LEU A 157 -16.01 9.73 29.38
N ALA A 158 -14.70 9.53 29.24
CA ALA A 158 -14.01 8.30 29.60
C ALA A 158 -12.98 8.52 30.71
N GLY A 159 -12.86 7.55 31.63
CA GLY A 159 -11.92 7.60 32.75
C GLY A 159 -10.83 6.54 32.66
N PHE A 160 -9.57 6.93 32.63
CA PHE A 160 -8.38 6.06 32.51
C PHE A 160 -7.54 6.04 33.80
N ASP A 161 -6.68 5.04 33.97
CA ASP A 161 -5.75 5.03 35.10
C ASP A 161 -4.66 6.09 34.92
N ASN A 162 -4.25 6.77 35.98
CA ASN A 162 -3.19 7.78 35.91
C ASN A 162 -1.88 7.18 36.42
N GLN A 163 -0.98 6.78 35.51
CA GLN A 163 0.30 6.17 35.88
C GLN A 163 1.25 7.14 36.62
N GLY A 164 1.04 8.46 36.50
CA GLY A 164 1.84 9.50 37.14
C GLY A 164 1.32 9.99 38.50
N GLY A 165 0.19 9.48 39.01
CA GLY A 165 -0.41 9.97 40.25
C GLY A 165 -1.44 9.03 40.90
N ASP A 166 -2.11 9.50 41.95
CA ASP A 166 -3.23 8.77 42.59
C ASP A 166 -4.57 9.16 41.94
N GLY A 167 -5.27 8.22 41.30
CA GLY A 167 -6.67 8.40 40.84
C GLY A 167 -6.90 8.18 39.34
N LEU A 168 -8.10 8.51 38.85
CA LEU A 168 -8.48 8.40 37.44
C LEU A 168 -8.22 9.73 36.69
N LEU A 169 -7.76 9.62 35.45
CA LEU A 169 -7.70 10.69 34.45
C LEU A 169 -8.98 10.69 33.62
N TRP A 170 -9.74 11.77 33.67
CA TRP A 170 -10.99 11.93 32.91
C TRP A 170 -10.76 12.81 31.68
N THR A 171 -11.15 12.31 30.52
CA THR A 171 -11.08 13.00 29.22
C THR A 171 -12.48 13.03 28.57
N LYS A 172 -12.75 14.04 27.73
CA LYS A 172 -14.08 14.31 27.17
C LYS A 172 -14.02 14.82 25.73
N SER A 173 -15.17 14.76 25.06
CA SER A 173 -15.43 15.45 23.79
C SER A 173 -15.82 16.93 23.97
N GLU A 174 -15.84 17.71 22.88
CA GLU A 174 -16.15 19.15 22.75
C GLU A 174 -17.46 19.52 22.02
N PRO A 175 -18.25 18.60 21.42
CA PRO A 175 -19.66 18.83 21.08
C PRO A 175 -20.62 18.48 22.23
N ALA A 176 -21.80 19.11 22.27
CA ALA A 176 -22.88 18.79 23.19
C ALA A 176 -23.80 17.72 22.58
N LEU A 177 -23.93 16.56 23.24
CA LEU A 177 -24.91 15.55 22.88
C LEU A 177 -26.32 16.11 23.09
N THR A 178 -27.25 15.72 22.22
CA THR A 178 -28.65 16.16 22.30
C THR A 178 -29.55 15.02 22.76
N ALA A 179 -30.49 15.32 23.66
CA ALA A 179 -31.47 14.33 24.10
C ALA A 179 -32.51 14.07 23.00
N GLY A 180 -32.94 12.82 22.85
CA GLY A 180 -34.00 12.44 21.92
C GLY A 180 -33.58 12.27 20.46
N THR A 181 -32.32 12.49 20.10
CA THR A 181 -31.76 12.26 18.76
C THR A 181 -30.87 11.02 18.74
N TRP A 182 -30.88 10.27 17.63
CA TRP A 182 -29.88 9.23 17.40
C TRP A 182 -28.54 9.86 17.05
N THR A 183 -27.49 9.44 17.73
CA THR A 183 -26.13 9.97 17.56
C THR A 183 -25.15 8.82 17.50
N GLN A 184 -24.25 8.81 16.51
CA GLN A 184 -23.12 7.88 16.45
C GLN A 184 -22.03 8.40 17.40
N VAL A 185 -21.60 7.59 18.35
CA VAL A 185 -20.54 7.95 19.30
C VAL A 185 -19.39 6.97 19.21
N THR A 186 -18.18 7.48 19.01
CA THR A 186 -16.98 6.65 18.91
C THR A 186 -15.85 7.18 19.79
N LEU A 187 -15.21 6.28 20.52
CA LEU A 187 -14.00 6.50 21.30
C LEU A 187 -12.87 5.67 20.66
N VAL A 188 -11.83 6.34 20.18
CA VAL A 188 -10.60 5.70 19.68
C VAL A 188 -9.47 5.98 20.67
N VAL A 189 -8.76 4.93 21.07
CA VAL A 189 -7.52 5.03 21.85
C VAL A 189 -6.40 4.56 20.93
N GLU A 190 -5.40 5.42 20.74
CA GLU A 190 -4.27 5.15 19.84
C GLU A 190 -2.99 5.03 20.64
N ASN A 191 -2.23 3.96 20.39
CA ASN A 191 -0.93 3.64 21.02
C ASN A 191 -0.97 3.67 22.56
N GLY A 192 -2.15 3.45 23.15
CA GLY A 192 -2.40 3.55 24.60
C GLY A 192 -2.13 4.93 25.23
N THR A 193 -1.91 5.98 24.44
CA THR A 193 -1.48 7.30 24.93
C THR A 193 -2.28 8.47 24.38
N SER A 194 -3.00 8.28 23.27
CA SER A 194 -3.93 9.27 22.74
C SER A 194 -5.37 8.77 22.79
N VAL A 195 -6.31 9.68 23.05
CA VAL A 195 -7.75 9.40 23.04
C VAL A 195 -8.43 10.38 22.11
N HIS A 196 -9.09 9.87 21.09
CA HIS A 196 -9.89 10.61 20.12
C HIS A 196 -11.37 10.30 20.32
N TYR A 197 -12.19 11.33 20.24
CA TYR A 197 -13.65 11.22 20.28
C TYR A 197 -14.19 11.61 18.93
N TYR A 198 -15.23 10.90 18.51
CA TYR A 198 -16.02 11.24 17.34
C TYR A 198 -17.50 11.22 17.73
N VAL A 199 -18.24 12.23 17.26
CA VAL A 199 -19.68 12.36 17.43
C VAL A 199 -20.25 12.60 16.05
N ASP A 200 -21.16 11.74 15.62
CA ASP A 200 -21.66 11.67 14.24
C ASP A 200 -20.51 11.66 13.22
N CYS A 201 -19.49 10.83 13.53
CA CYS A 201 -18.26 10.64 12.77
C CYS A 201 -17.35 11.86 12.59
N ALA A 202 -17.79 13.05 13.00
CA ALA A 202 -16.95 14.23 13.06
C ALA A 202 -16.02 14.16 14.28
N ALA A 203 -14.77 14.59 14.08
CA ALA A 203 -13.79 14.70 15.17
C ALA A 203 -14.31 15.63 16.27
N ALA A 204 -14.52 15.06 17.45
CA ALA A 204 -15.20 15.67 18.58
C ALA A 204 -14.26 15.95 19.75
N GLY A 205 -12.98 15.58 19.68
CA GLY A 205 -12.00 15.94 20.71
C GLY A 205 -10.81 14.99 20.71
N GLN A 206 -9.67 15.49 21.17
CA GLN A 206 -8.44 14.71 21.31
C GLN A 206 -7.76 15.02 22.63
N PHE A 207 -7.19 13.99 23.25
CA PHE A 207 -6.41 14.11 24.47
C PHE A 207 -5.19 13.21 24.43
N ASP A 208 -4.01 13.83 24.33
CA ASP A 208 -2.73 13.13 24.39
C ASP A 208 -2.16 13.17 25.80
N ASN A 209 -1.84 12.01 26.37
CA ASN A 209 -1.13 11.93 27.64
C ASN A 209 -0.27 10.65 27.75
N PRO A 210 1.07 10.78 27.87
CA PRO A 210 1.96 9.63 27.99
C PRO A 210 1.83 8.88 29.32
N GLU A 211 1.15 9.44 30.32
CA GLU A 211 0.88 8.81 31.63
C GLU A 211 -0.49 8.10 31.67
N LEU A 212 -1.18 8.00 30.53
CA LEU A 212 -2.45 7.30 30.42
C LEU A 212 -2.24 5.79 30.59
N GLY A 213 -2.97 5.20 31.53
CA GLY A 213 -2.84 3.80 31.92
C GLY A 213 -4.10 2.98 31.70
N LEU A 214 -3.89 1.69 31.46
CA LEU A 214 -4.96 0.71 31.29
C LEU A 214 -5.63 0.40 32.65
N PHE A 215 -6.92 0.65 32.74
CA PHE A 215 -7.73 0.35 33.92
C PHE A 215 -8.32 -1.06 33.85
N ASN A 216 -8.37 -1.76 34.99
CA ASN A 216 -9.05 -3.06 35.10
C ASN A 216 -10.46 -2.90 35.70
N PRO A 217 -11.53 -2.95 34.90
CA PRO A 217 -12.89 -2.73 35.38
C PRO A 217 -13.37 -3.87 36.28
N LEU A 218 -14.15 -3.54 37.32
CA LEU A 218 -14.64 -4.52 38.30
C LEU A 218 -15.76 -5.42 37.76
N TYR A 219 -16.44 -4.99 36.70
CA TYR A 219 -17.55 -5.68 36.03
C TYR A 219 -17.63 -5.26 34.56
N SER A 220 -18.36 -6.04 33.76
CA SER A 220 -18.61 -5.76 32.35
C SER A 220 -20.10 -5.67 32.11
N ALA A 221 -20.57 -4.48 31.77
CA ALA A 221 -21.97 -4.20 31.53
C ALA A 221 -22.16 -2.95 30.67
N VAL A 222 -23.14 -3.02 29.78
CA VAL A 222 -23.67 -1.87 29.03
C VAL A 222 -24.85 -1.33 29.80
N GLY A 223 -24.91 -0.01 29.99
CA GLY A 223 -26.00 0.64 30.73
C GLY A 223 -25.83 0.80 32.24
N ARG A 224 -24.76 0.22 32.82
CA ARG A 224 -24.61 0.09 34.28
C ARG A 224 -23.43 0.83 34.89
N SER A 225 -23.71 1.58 35.94
CA SER A 225 -22.74 2.22 36.83
C SER A 225 -22.74 1.59 38.24
N GLY A 226 -21.68 1.85 39.02
CA GLY A 226 -21.63 1.53 40.46
C GLY A 226 -22.55 2.41 41.33
N ASP A 227 -22.89 3.61 40.84
CA ASP A 227 -23.89 4.51 41.41
C ASP A 227 -25.24 4.36 40.68
N PRO A 228 -26.34 4.02 41.38
CA PRO A 228 -27.67 3.92 40.77
C PRO A 228 -28.15 5.22 40.11
N ALA A 229 -27.61 6.38 40.47
CA ALA A 229 -27.98 7.65 39.86
C ALA A 229 -27.43 7.84 38.44
N TRP A 230 -26.48 7.00 38.00
CA TRP A 230 -25.77 7.15 36.72
C TRP A 230 -26.04 6.00 35.74
N MET A 231 -27.15 5.28 35.91
CA MET A 231 -27.60 4.27 34.95
C MET A 231 -28.02 4.94 33.64
N PHE A 232 -27.81 4.24 32.52
CA PHE A 232 -28.13 4.75 31.19
C PHE A 232 -29.63 4.80 30.97
N GLY A 233 -30.17 5.99 30.68
CA GLY A 233 -31.56 6.18 30.27
C GLY A 233 -31.63 6.57 28.80
N GLY A 234 -32.15 5.68 27.96
CA GLY A 234 -32.15 5.88 26.52
C GLY A 234 -32.18 4.58 25.74
N GLU A 235 -31.89 4.68 24.45
CA GLU A 235 -31.78 3.57 23.51
C GLU A 235 -30.33 3.42 23.05
N ILE A 236 -29.87 2.18 22.86
CA ILE A 236 -28.53 1.85 22.33
C ILE A 236 -28.70 0.87 21.17
N ASP A 237 -27.97 1.11 20.09
CA ASP A 237 -27.97 0.31 18.87
C ASP A 237 -26.53 0.22 18.32
N GLU A 238 -26.24 -0.77 17.46
CA GLU A 238 -24.97 -0.98 16.75
C GLU A 238 -23.71 -0.85 17.63
N LEU A 239 -23.69 -1.54 18.78
CA LEU A 239 -22.54 -1.50 19.68
C LEU A 239 -21.41 -2.38 19.13
N ARG A 240 -20.27 -1.77 18.84
CA ARG A 240 -19.05 -2.43 18.35
C ARG A 240 -17.82 -2.09 19.17
N ILE A 241 -16.91 -3.05 19.29
CA ILE A 241 -15.63 -2.91 20.01
C ILE A 241 -14.52 -3.56 19.18
N TRP A 242 -13.43 -2.82 18.95
CA TRP A 242 -12.22 -3.33 18.30
C TRP A 242 -11.01 -3.29 19.24
N ASN A 243 -10.10 -4.24 19.09
CA ASN A 243 -8.80 -4.26 19.75
C ASN A 243 -7.73 -3.46 18.99
N ARG A 244 -8.13 -2.49 18.17
CA ARG A 244 -7.24 -1.58 17.44
C ARG A 244 -7.88 -0.20 17.31
N ALA A 245 -7.06 0.79 16.98
CA ALA A 245 -7.56 2.09 16.55
C ALA A 245 -8.09 1.95 15.11
N LEU A 246 -9.29 2.47 14.85
CA LEU A 246 -9.81 2.62 13.50
C LEU A 246 -9.27 3.92 12.90
N ASP A 247 -8.96 3.90 11.60
CA ASP A 247 -8.57 5.11 10.87
C ASP A 247 -9.78 5.93 10.40
N ALA A 248 -9.52 7.07 9.75
CA ALA A 248 -10.59 7.98 9.32
C ALA A 248 -11.56 7.36 8.31
N GLU A 249 -11.07 6.55 7.36
CA GLU A 249 -11.90 5.93 6.32
C GLU A 249 -12.77 4.80 6.91
N GLU A 250 -12.21 4.03 7.84
CA GLU A 250 -12.95 3.03 8.59
C GLU A 250 -14.00 3.64 9.53
N LEU A 251 -13.70 4.80 10.13
CA LEU A 251 -14.64 5.54 10.96
C LEU A 251 -15.82 6.10 10.13
N ASP A 252 -15.55 6.57 8.91
CA ASP A 252 -16.59 7.06 8.00
C ASP A 252 -17.56 5.94 7.58
N GLN A 253 -17.08 4.70 7.49
CA GLN A 253 -17.94 3.54 7.25
C GLN A 253 -18.89 3.25 8.43
N LEU A 254 -18.63 3.73 9.65
CA LEU A 254 -19.52 3.54 10.80
C LEU A 254 -20.72 4.49 10.81
N CYS A 255 -20.70 5.51 9.94
CA CYS A 255 -21.80 6.45 9.81
C CYS A 255 -22.93 5.79 9.00
N PRO A 256 -24.21 6.04 9.33
CA PRO A 256 -25.24 5.86 8.32
C PRO A 256 -24.87 6.68 7.07
N ALA A 257 -25.11 6.12 5.88
CA ALA A 257 -25.05 6.91 4.66
C ALA A 257 -25.89 8.20 4.86
N PRO A 258 -25.41 9.37 4.40
CA PRO A 258 -26.22 10.57 4.46
C PRO A 258 -27.58 10.27 3.79
N PRO A 259 -28.69 10.77 4.35
CA PRO A 259 -30.00 10.56 3.75
C PRO A 259 -29.95 10.98 2.28
N SER A 260 -30.54 10.19 1.41
CA SER A 260 -30.75 10.62 0.03
C SER A 260 -31.69 11.82 0.04
N LEU A 261 -31.50 12.73 -0.91
CA LEU A 261 -32.46 13.81 -1.13
C LEU A 261 -33.88 13.27 -1.45
N ASP A 262 -34.01 12.02 -1.88
CA ASP A 262 -35.30 11.38 -2.13
C ASP A 262 -35.93 10.73 -0.86
N ASP A 263 -35.21 10.68 0.26
CA ASP A 263 -35.71 10.10 1.51
C ASP A 263 -36.78 10.97 2.15
N ALA A 264 -37.88 10.35 2.60
CA ALA A 264 -39.04 11.01 3.21
C ALA A 264 -39.68 12.09 2.31
N LEU A 265 -39.56 11.93 1.00
CA LEU A 265 -40.20 12.80 0.01
C LEU A 265 -41.71 12.55 -0.01
N GLU A 266 -42.49 13.61 0.16
CA GLU A 266 -43.96 13.58 0.19
C GLU A 266 -44.58 14.10 -1.10
N LEU A 267 -43.85 14.92 -1.86
CA LEU A 267 -44.27 15.51 -3.12
C LEU A 267 -43.03 15.85 -3.94
N TYR A 268 -43.01 15.49 -5.22
CA TYR A 268 -41.99 15.97 -6.16
C TYR A 268 -42.54 16.17 -7.56
N TRP A 269 -42.50 17.42 -8.02
CA TRP A 269 -42.85 17.82 -9.39
C TRP A 269 -41.70 18.56 -10.07
N THR A 270 -41.29 18.03 -11.21
CA THR A 270 -40.37 18.67 -12.15
C THR A 270 -41.08 19.40 -13.29
N PHE A 271 -42.36 19.07 -13.51
CA PHE A 271 -43.22 19.61 -14.57
C PHE A 271 -42.96 19.09 -16.00
N GLU A 272 -41.81 18.49 -16.32
CA GLU A 272 -41.64 17.77 -17.60
C GLU A 272 -42.43 16.46 -17.68
N ASP A 273 -42.66 15.80 -16.55
CA ASP A 273 -43.47 14.59 -16.47
C ASP A 273 -44.97 14.91 -16.42
N SER A 274 -45.48 15.51 -17.50
CA SER A 274 -46.88 15.91 -17.62
C SER A 274 -47.59 15.26 -18.81
N VAL A 275 -48.88 14.96 -18.61
CA VAL A 275 -49.77 14.47 -19.68
C VAL A 275 -50.95 15.43 -19.82
N GLY A 276 -50.84 16.35 -20.77
CA GLY A 276 -51.86 17.36 -21.01
C GLY A 276 -51.87 18.42 -19.91
N ALA A 277 -52.85 18.37 -19.01
CA ALA A 277 -52.96 19.30 -17.89
C ALA A 277 -52.61 18.67 -16.53
N GLU A 278 -52.32 17.37 -16.48
CA GLU A 278 -51.93 16.67 -15.25
C GLU A 278 -50.40 16.61 -15.14
N ILE A 279 -49.88 16.93 -13.95
CA ILE A 279 -48.48 16.85 -13.56
C ILE A 279 -48.29 15.59 -12.71
N THR A 280 -47.31 14.77 -13.08
CA THR A 280 -47.00 13.53 -12.36
C THR A 280 -46.23 13.83 -11.08
N ASP A 281 -46.48 13.03 -10.04
CA ASP A 281 -45.76 13.11 -8.77
C ASP A 281 -44.73 12.00 -8.75
N LEU A 282 -43.47 12.38 -8.61
CA LEU A 282 -42.33 11.46 -8.64
C LEU A 282 -41.95 10.96 -7.24
N SER A 283 -42.57 11.47 -6.17
CA SER A 283 -42.31 11.00 -4.80
C SER A 283 -42.84 9.59 -4.48
N GLY A 284 -43.66 9.02 -5.37
CA GLY A 284 -44.32 7.73 -5.15
C GLY A 284 -45.58 7.79 -4.27
N ASN A 285 -46.03 8.99 -3.87
CA ASN A 285 -47.21 9.18 -3.01
C ASN A 285 -48.51 9.53 -3.76
N ASP A 286 -48.54 9.37 -5.09
CA ASP A 286 -49.69 9.63 -5.97
C ASP A 286 -50.28 11.06 -5.83
N ARG A 287 -49.46 12.06 -5.50
CA ARG A 287 -49.89 13.46 -5.30
C ARG A 287 -49.80 14.30 -6.57
N HIS A 288 -50.43 13.81 -7.63
CA HIS A 288 -50.46 14.48 -8.93
C HIS A 288 -51.09 15.88 -8.87
N GLY A 289 -50.59 16.78 -9.73
CA GLY A 289 -51.08 18.14 -9.89
C GLY A 289 -52.00 18.28 -11.10
N THR A 290 -52.85 19.30 -11.13
CA THR A 290 -53.61 19.68 -12.34
C THR A 290 -53.50 21.18 -12.59
N LEU A 291 -53.08 21.55 -13.80
CA LEU A 291 -53.03 22.92 -14.29
C LEU A 291 -54.45 23.48 -14.45
N GLU A 292 -54.70 24.63 -13.85
CA GLU A 292 -56.03 25.26 -13.83
C GLU A 292 -56.02 26.64 -14.47
N ALA A 293 -57.20 27.06 -14.92
CA ALA A 293 -57.54 28.41 -15.39
C ALA A 293 -56.76 29.03 -16.56
N GLY A 294 -55.73 28.37 -17.08
CA GLY A 294 -54.91 28.93 -18.16
C GLY A 294 -53.41 28.71 -17.98
N ALA A 295 -52.99 28.19 -16.83
CA ALA A 295 -51.61 27.84 -16.53
C ALA A 295 -50.99 27.00 -17.65
N THR A 296 -49.76 27.34 -18.03
CA THR A 296 -49.02 26.70 -19.13
C THR A 296 -47.64 26.26 -18.69
N LEU A 297 -47.07 25.29 -19.41
CA LEU A 297 -45.68 24.89 -19.24
C LEU A 297 -44.77 25.70 -20.18
N VAL A 298 -43.63 26.13 -19.67
CA VAL A 298 -42.58 26.90 -20.38
C VAL A 298 -41.21 26.27 -20.13
N ASP A 299 -40.21 26.59 -20.95
CA ASP A 299 -38.85 26.05 -20.78
C ASP A 299 -38.15 26.67 -19.55
N SER A 300 -37.39 25.87 -18.83
CA SER A 300 -36.58 26.26 -17.65
C SER A 300 -35.15 25.70 -17.75
N PRO A 301 -34.19 26.17 -16.94
CA PRO A 301 -32.85 25.60 -16.87
C PRO A 301 -32.78 24.12 -16.44
N ALA A 302 -33.87 23.51 -15.99
CA ALA A 302 -33.94 22.11 -15.56
C ALA A 302 -34.97 21.30 -16.36
N GLY A 303 -35.44 21.83 -17.50
CA GLY A 303 -36.48 21.18 -18.30
C GLY A 303 -37.67 22.10 -18.49
N GLN A 304 -38.77 21.84 -17.80
CA GLN A 304 -40.01 22.60 -17.91
C GLN A 304 -40.41 23.24 -16.58
N ALA A 305 -41.12 24.36 -16.64
CA ALA A 305 -41.68 25.03 -15.47
C ALA A 305 -43.15 25.36 -15.71
N VAL A 306 -43.93 25.50 -14.64
CA VAL A 306 -45.28 26.07 -14.74
C VAL A 306 -45.22 27.59 -14.69
N ALA A 307 -45.83 28.23 -15.69
CA ALA A 307 -46.03 29.68 -15.73
C ALA A 307 -47.43 30.05 -15.23
N LEU A 308 -47.47 30.97 -14.26
CA LEU A 308 -48.68 31.49 -13.62
C LEU A 308 -48.76 33.00 -13.79
N ASP A 309 -49.91 33.51 -14.21
CA ASP A 309 -50.08 34.93 -14.57
C ASP A 309 -50.28 35.90 -13.39
N GLY A 310 -50.42 35.38 -12.17
CA GLY A 310 -50.65 36.16 -10.96
C GLY A 310 -52.06 36.76 -10.84
N VAL A 311 -53.03 36.28 -11.63
CA VAL A 311 -54.43 36.69 -11.64
C VAL A 311 -55.36 35.53 -11.32
N ASP A 312 -55.39 34.49 -12.16
CA ASP A 312 -56.28 33.33 -11.98
C ASP A 312 -55.66 31.96 -12.28
N ASP A 313 -54.40 31.89 -12.69
CA ASP A 313 -53.66 30.64 -12.90
C ASP A 313 -53.17 30.00 -11.59
N TYR A 314 -53.33 28.66 -11.46
CA TYR A 314 -52.81 27.89 -10.32
C TYR A 314 -52.70 26.40 -10.64
N VAL A 315 -52.09 25.62 -9.74
CA VAL A 315 -52.06 24.15 -9.80
C VAL A 315 -52.82 23.58 -8.60
N SER A 316 -53.81 22.73 -8.87
CA SER A 316 -54.58 22.02 -7.84
C SER A 316 -53.93 20.68 -7.49
N LEU A 317 -54.00 20.26 -6.23
CA LEU A 317 -53.47 18.97 -5.76
C LEU A 317 -54.18 18.44 -4.52
N VAL A 318 -53.99 17.14 -4.27
CA VAL A 318 -54.23 16.51 -2.96
C VAL A 318 -52.94 16.57 -2.15
N GLY A 319 -52.70 17.72 -1.50
CA GLY A 319 -51.39 18.01 -0.89
C GLY A 319 -51.13 17.28 0.44
N PRO A 320 -49.85 17.12 0.83
CA PRO A 320 -49.43 16.50 2.08
C PRO A 320 -49.61 17.49 3.24
N ARG A 321 -50.83 17.59 3.77
CA ARG A 321 -51.18 18.63 4.76
C ARG A 321 -51.57 18.12 6.14
N ASP A 322 -51.68 16.80 6.30
CA ASP A 322 -52.00 16.19 7.58
C ASP A 322 -50.75 16.20 8.48
N PRO A 323 -50.75 16.88 9.64
CA PRO A 323 -49.62 16.90 10.55
C PRO A 323 -49.12 15.51 10.98
N ALA A 324 -49.98 14.49 10.94
CA ALA A 324 -49.59 13.11 11.27
C ALA A 324 -48.50 12.55 10.34
N ILE A 325 -48.43 13.02 9.09
CA ILE A 325 -47.39 12.64 8.11
C ILE A 325 -46.02 13.17 8.55
N PHE A 326 -45.99 14.29 9.26
CA PHE A 326 -44.79 15.05 9.58
C PHE A 326 -44.31 14.85 11.03
N GLY A 327 -44.81 13.83 11.74
CA GLY A 327 -44.46 13.59 13.14
C GLY A 327 -45.40 14.25 14.17
N GLY A 328 -46.54 14.80 13.73
CA GLY A 328 -47.55 15.40 14.59
C GLY A 328 -47.38 16.92 14.76
N ALA A 329 -47.88 17.47 15.87
CA ALA A 329 -47.87 18.92 16.09
C ALA A 329 -46.45 19.50 16.24
N ASP A 330 -45.51 18.70 16.75
CA ASP A 330 -44.11 19.06 17.03
C ASP A 330 -43.18 18.51 15.95
N GLY A 331 -43.73 18.23 14.77
CA GLY A 331 -43.07 17.57 13.67
C GLY A 331 -42.04 18.42 12.93
N SER A 332 -41.40 17.81 11.94
CA SER A 332 -40.44 18.45 11.03
C SER A 332 -40.95 18.38 9.59
N PHE A 333 -40.69 19.40 8.79
CA PHE A 333 -40.97 19.37 7.36
C PHE A 333 -40.06 20.32 6.60
N SER A 334 -39.84 20.04 5.32
CA SER A 334 -39.16 20.95 4.42
C SER A 334 -39.94 21.13 3.14
N ILE A 335 -39.86 22.30 2.54
CA ILE A 335 -40.40 22.59 1.20
C ILE A 335 -39.38 23.39 0.43
N SER A 336 -39.12 22.99 -0.81
CA SER A 336 -38.26 23.73 -1.73
C SER A 336 -38.90 23.84 -3.11
N ALA A 337 -38.58 24.90 -3.82
CA ALA A 337 -38.89 25.07 -5.23
C ALA A 337 -37.87 25.99 -5.87
N ARG A 338 -37.67 25.82 -7.18
CA ARG A 338 -37.02 26.85 -8.00
C ARG A 338 -38.08 27.80 -8.51
N VAL A 339 -37.88 29.10 -8.32
CA VAL A 339 -38.88 30.12 -8.65
C VAL A 339 -38.27 31.25 -9.46
N LYS A 340 -39.08 31.85 -10.33
CA LYS A 340 -38.74 33.07 -11.05
C LYS A 340 -39.92 34.03 -10.99
N LEU A 341 -39.79 35.05 -10.16
CA LEU A 341 -40.89 35.97 -9.85
C LEU A 341 -40.98 37.12 -10.86
N ALA A 342 -42.19 37.46 -11.30
CA ALA A 342 -42.41 38.63 -12.15
C ALA A 342 -42.30 39.95 -11.36
N ASP A 343 -42.75 39.95 -10.10
CA ASP A 343 -42.72 41.11 -9.20
C ASP A 343 -42.46 40.66 -7.75
N VAL A 344 -41.26 40.94 -7.24
CA VAL A 344 -40.84 40.59 -5.88
C VAL A 344 -41.42 41.52 -4.80
N ASP A 345 -41.95 42.69 -5.19
CA ASP A 345 -42.57 43.66 -4.26
C ASP A 345 -44.07 43.37 -4.03
N LYS A 346 -44.58 42.27 -4.56
CA LYS A 346 -45.94 41.73 -4.36
C LYS A 346 -45.87 40.47 -3.50
N TYR A 347 -46.95 40.17 -2.75
CA TYR A 347 -47.13 38.82 -2.22
C TYR A 347 -47.37 37.83 -3.37
N ASN A 348 -46.46 36.88 -3.58
CA ASN A 348 -46.67 35.77 -4.51
C ASN A 348 -46.84 34.48 -3.71
N THR A 349 -48.04 33.89 -3.73
CA THR A 349 -48.36 32.67 -2.98
C THR A 349 -47.71 31.47 -3.65
N LEU A 350 -46.52 31.06 -3.21
CA LEU A 350 -45.85 29.88 -3.75
C LEU A 350 -46.72 28.63 -3.51
N CYS A 351 -47.10 28.39 -2.25
CA CYS A 351 -48.09 27.37 -1.96
C CYS A 351 -48.93 27.64 -0.70
N THR A 352 -50.19 27.22 -0.76
CA THR A 352 -51.10 27.05 0.39
C THR A 352 -51.28 25.54 0.61
N GLY A 353 -50.95 25.03 1.80
CA GLY A 353 -51.18 23.62 2.15
C GLY A 353 -50.43 22.57 1.31
N CYS A 354 -49.24 22.91 0.80
CA CYS A 354 -48.26 21.91 0.34
C CYS A 354 -47.53 21.23 1.50
N GLY A 355 -47.79 21.65 2.73
CA GLY A 355 -47.28 21.06 3.97
C GLY A 355 -48.27 21.37 5.10
N PRO A 356 -47.96 21.01 6.35
CA PRO A 356 -48.84 21.25 7.50
C PRO A 356 -48.67 22.69 8.03
N PHE A 357 -48.78 23.67 7.12
CA PHE A 357 -48.70 25.10 7.39
C PHE A 357 -49.72 25.89 6.55
N SER A 358 -49.96 27.16 6.87
CA SER A 358 -51.02 27.93 6.20
C SER A 358 -50.64 28.28 4.75
N THR A 359 -49.61 29.10 4.58
CA THR A 359 -49.24 29.66 3.26
C THR A 359 -47.76 30.05 3.27
N PHE A 360 -47.07 29.82 2.16
CA PHE A 360 -45.70 30.24 1.93
C PHE A 360 -45.66 31.22 0.76
N TYR A 361 -45.08 32.38 0.98
CA TYR A 361 -44.95 33.45 -0.01
C TYR A 361 -43.48 33.66 -0.41
N ALA A 362 -43.29 33.94 -1.68
CA ALA A 362 -42.04 34.48 -2.22
C ALA A 362 -42.28 35.93 -2.69
N GLY A 363 -41.58 36.89 -2.09
CA GLY A 363 -41.91 38.31 -2.19
C GLY A 363 -43.09 38.71 -1.29
N ALA A 364 -43.05 39.96 -0.80
CA ALA A 364 -44.08 40.49 0.09
C ALA A 364 -44.26 42.01 -0.05
N GLU A 365 -45.53 42.43 -0.19
CA GLU A 365 -45.86 43.85 -0.31
C GLU A 365 -45.44 44.64 0.94
N GLY A 366 -44.63 45.68 0.74
CA GLY A 366 -44.12 46.56 1.79
C GLY A 366 -42.92 46.02 2.58
N LEU A 367 -42.52 44.78 2.33
CA LEU A 367 -41.33 44.12 2.92
C LEU A 367 -40.27 43.78 1.87
N GLY A 368 -40.66 43.67 0.60
CA GLY A 368 -39.78 43.52 -0.56
C GLY A 368 -39.44 42.05 -0.87
N ALA A 369 -38.21 41.84 -1.32
CA ALA A 369 -37.64 40.62 -1.88
C ALA A 369 -37.35 39.48 -0.87
N VAL A 370 -38.29 39.20 0.04
CA VAL A 370 -38.15 38.23 1.13
C VAL A 370 -39.00 36.98 0.93
N LEU A 371 -38.62 35.88 1.59
CA LEU A 371 -39.47 34.73 1.85
C LEU A 371 -40.23 34.92 3.16
N ILE A 372 -41.50 34.52 3.19
CA ILE A 372 -42.34 34.58 4.40
C ILE A 372 -43.39 33.47 4.41
N ALA A 373 -43.46 32.74 5.52
CA ALA A 373 -44.45 31.70 5.74
C ALA A 373 -45.37 32.04 6.91
N ALA A 374 -46.64 31.70 6.77
CA ALA A 374 -47.64 31.75 7.83
C ALA A 374 -47.62 30.41 8.58
N LEU A 375 -46.76 30.32 9.60
CA LEU A 375 -46.67 29.19 10.51
C LEU A 375 -47.64 29.40 11.68
N ASP A 376 -48.11 28.32 12.30
CA ASP A 376 -48.95 28.40 13.49
C ASP A 376 -48.10 28.19 14.73
N ASP A 377 -48.53 28.77 15.85
CA ASP A 377 -48.03 28.34 17.15
C ASP A 377 -48.96 27.25 17.74
N GLN A 378 -48.46 26.47 18.68
CA GLN A 378 -49.23 25.39 19.33
C GLN A 378 -50.46 25.89 20.12
N GLY A 379 -50.54 27.19 20.39
CA GLY A 379 -51.68 27.88 21.00
C GLY A 379 -52.74 28.37 20.00
N GLY A 380 -52.52 28.19 18.69
CA GLY A 380 -53.39 28.63 17.59
C GLY A 380 -53.18 30.09 17.15
N GLY A 381 -52.07 30.72 17.53
CA GLY A 381 -51.60 32.00 16.98
C GLY A 381 -50.81 31.83 15.68
N LYS A 382 -50.44 32.94 15.03
CA LYS A 382 -49.66 32.94 13.77
C LYS A 382 -48.27 33.51 14.00
N LEU A 383 -47.27 32.81 13.47
CA LEU A 383 -45.88 33.21 13.38
C LEU A 383 -45.55 33.59 11.93
N TRP A 384 -44.75 34.64 11.77
CA TRP A 384 -44.39 35.21 10.47
C TRP A 384 -42.88 35.44 10.37
N PRO A 385 -42.07 34.36 10.35
CA PRO A 385 -40.64 34.48 10.10
C PRO A 385 -40.39 35.05 8.69
N LEU A 386 -39.27 35.74 8.54
CA LEU A 386 -38.85 36.44 7.32
C LEU A 386 -37.42 36.04 6.98
N SER A 387 -37.10 35.91 5.69
CA SER A 387 -35.72 35.86 5.22
C SER A 387 -35.13 37.27 5.03
N GLU A 388 -33.82 37.32 4.80
CA GLU A 388 -33.12 38.45 4.19
C GLU A 388 -33.64 38.72 2.77
N PRO A 389 -33.62 39.99 2.30
CA PRO A 389 -34.22 40.39 1.02
C PRO A 389 -33.29 40.10 -0.17
N LEU A 390 -33.09 38.82 -0.49
CA LEU A 390 -32.15 38.36 -1.53
C LEU A 390 -32.80 38.03 -2.88
N LEU A 391 -34.13 37.99 -2.97
CA LEU A 391 -34.82 37.63 -4.22
C LEU A 391 -34.67 38.72 -5.31
N SER A 392 -34.63 38.30 -6.58
CA SER A 392 -34.58 39.20 -7.73
C SER A 392 -35.68 38.87 -8.73
N ALA A 393 -36.31 39.90 -9.30
CA ALA A 393 -37.35 39.70 -10.31
C ALA A 393 -36.74 39.16 -11.61
N ASN A 394 -37.40 38.18 -12.23
CA ASN A 394 -37.03 37.49 -13.47
C ASN A 394 -35.71 36.70 -13.43
N THR A 395 -35.22 36.36 -12.23
CA THR A 395 -34.09 35.44 -12.03
C THR A 395 -34.59 34.13 -11.43
N TRP A 396 -34.06 33.00 -11.89
CA TRP A 396 -34.30 31.70 -11.26
C TRP A 396 -33.55 31.62 -9.93
N THR A 397 -34.24 31.20 -8.88
CA THR A 397 -33.68 31.15 -7.53
C THR A 397 -34.27 29.96 -6.80
N TRP A 398 -33.44 29.19 -6.09
CA TRP A 398 -33.93 28.17 -5.17
C TRP A 398 -34.45 28.82 -3.89
N VAL A 399 -35.64 28.43 -3.46
CA VAL A 399 -36.25 28.93 -2.22
C VAL A 399 -36.68 27.76 -1.36
N THR A 400 -36.13 27.67 -0.15
CA THR A 400 -36.38 26.56 0.77
C THR A 400 -36.82 27.06 2.13
N LEU A 401 -37.80 26.38 2.73
CA LEU A 401 -38.19 26.51 4.13
C LEU A 401 -37.98 25.16 4.81
N VAL A 402 -37.22 25.16 5.90
CA VAL A 402 -36.99 24.01 6.78
C VAL A 402 -37.60 24.32 8.14
N VAL A 403 -38.50 23.46 8.62
CA VAL A 403 -39.05 23.51 9.98
C VAL A 403 -38.63 22.25 10.72
N GLU A 404 -38.05 22.44 11.90
CA GLU A 404 -37.44 21.36 12.66
C GLU A 404 -38.06 21.26 14.06
N ASN A 405 -38.62 20.08 14.35
CA ASN A 405 -39.11 19.63 15.66
C ASN A 405 -40.06 20.61 16.38
N GLY A 406 -40.87 21.36 15.62
CA GLY A 406 -41.70 22.44 16.17
C GLY A 406 -40.93 23.53 16.92
N ALA A 407 -39.61 23.62 16.72
CA ALA A 407 -38.70 24.44 17.52
C ALA A 407 -37.99 25.53 16.71
N SER A 408 -37.77 25.33 15.42
CA SER A 408 -37.14 26.34 14.55
C SER A 408 -37.74 26.35 13.15
N ALA A 409 -37.61 27.50 12.49
CA ALA A 409 -37.91 27.68 11.07
C ALA A 409 -36.77 28.43 10.38
N ARG A 410 -36.16 27.83 9.36
CA ARG A 410 -35.01 28.34 8.62
C ARG A 410 -35.36 28.52 7.14
N TYR A 411 -34.90 29.63 6.55
CA TYR A 411 -35.02 29.92 5.14
C TYR A 411 -33.67 29.79 4.45
N TYR A 412 -33.69 29.26 3.23
CA TYR A 412 -32.52 29.23 2.36
C TYR A 412 -32.88 29.80 0.99
N ILE A 413 -31.95 30.58 0.42
CA ILE A 413 -32.05 31.17 -0.91
C ILE A 413 -30.77 30.75 -1.66
N ASP A 414 -30.91 30.06 -2.80
CA ASP A 414 -29.80 29.40 -3.50
C ASP A 414 -28.98 28.49 -2.57
N CYS A 415 -29.71 27.72 -1.76
CA CYS A 415 -29.25 26.84 -0.67
C CYS A 415 -28.34 27.49 0.40
N ALA A 416 -28.10 28.80 0.33
CA ALA A 416 -27.45 29.55 1.38
C ALA A 416 -28.46 30.00 2.45
N ALA A 417 -28.08 29.90 3.72
CA ALA A 417 -28.92 30.34 4.84
C ALA A 417 -29.29 31.82 4.71
N ALA A 418 -30.61 32.09 4.69
CA ALA A 418 -31.17 33.41 4.43
C ALA A 418 -32.05 33.93 5.56
N GLY A 419 -32.37 33.14 6.59
CA GLY A 419 -33.08 33.63 7.77
C GLY A 419 -33.47 32.51 8.73
N GLU A 420 -33.68 32.86 10.00
CA GLU A 420 -33.95 31.89 11.06
C GLU A 420 -34.90 32.46 12.12
N LEU A 421 -35.79 31.60 12.63
CA LEU A 421 -36.63 31.84 13.80
C LEU A 421 -36.53 30.64 14.73
N ASP A 422 -35.92 30.84 15.90
CA ASP A 422 -36.00 29.90 17.02
C ASP A 422 -37.25 30.18 17.85
N ASN A 423 -38.18 29.23 17.89
CA ASN A 423 -39.37 29.28 18.72
C ASN A 423 -39.87 27.86 19.04
N SER A 424 -39.79 27.46 20.31
CA SER A 424 -40.21 26.14 20.81
C SER A 424 -41.70 25.84 20.68
N ASP A 425 -42.51 26.80 20.25
CA ASP A 425 -43.96 26.69 20.16
C ASP A 425 -44.47 26.67 18.70
N ILE A 426 -43.64 26.35 17.68
CA ILE A 426 -44.14 26.19 16.30
C ILE A 426 -45.02 24.93 16.24
N GLY A 427 -46.22 25.08 15.69
CA GLY A 427 -47.23 24.04 15.59
C GLY A 427 -47.60 23.72 14.15
N LEU A 428 -47.53 22.44 13.79
CA LEU A 428 -47.98 21.93 12.50
C LEU A 428 -49.50 21.70 12.51
N PHE A 429 -50.22 22.16 11.48
CA PHE A 429 -51.68 22.03 11.40
C PHE A 429 -52.18 21.85 9.95
N ASP A 430 -53.37 21.27 9.80
CA ASP A 430 -54.01 21.11 8.48
C ASP A 430 -54.79 22.39 8.07
N PRO A 431 -54.38 23.12 7.01
CA PRO A 431 -55.09 24.30 6.49
C PRO A 431 -56.42 23.96 5.79
N GLY A 432 -56.72 22.69 5.55
CA GLY A 432 -57.96 22.16 4.96
C GLY A 432 -58.02 22.24 3.43
N PHE A 433 -57.03 22.84 2.78
CA PHE A 433 -56.96 23.02 1.33
C PHE A 433 -55.50 23.09 0.86
N SER A 434 -55.23 22.63 -0.37
CA SER A 434 -53.90 22.59 -0.98
C SER A 434 -53.94 23.14 -2.41
N ALA A 435 -53.04 24.07 -2.73
CA ALA A 435 -52.81 24.55 -4.10
C ALA A 435 -51.49 25.32 -4.20
N VAL A 436 -50.84 25.19 -5.36
CA VAL A 436 -49.65 25.98 -5.73
C VAL A 436 -50.11 27.19 -6.53
N GLY A 437 -49.64 28.39 -6.19
CA GLY A 437 -49.99 29.63 -6.90
C GLY A 437 -51.29 30.33 -6.45
N LEU A 438 -52.20 29.62 -5.80
CA LEU A 438 -53.54 30.11 -5.44
C LEU A 438 -53.58 30.81 -4.08
N SER A 439 -54.29 31.94 -4.02
CA SER A 439 -54.57 32.66 -2.77
C SER A 439 -56.05 33.00 -2.59
N SER A 440 -56.51 33.06 -1.34
CA SER A 440 -57.85 33.56 -1.01
C SER A 440 -58.04 35.06 -1.28
N ASN A 441 -56.92 35.80 -1.42
CA ASN A 441 -56.90 37.19 -1.85
C ASN A 441 -56.39 37.26 -3.31
N PRO A 442 -57.22 37.70 -4.29
CA PRO A 442 -56.82 37.85 -5.69
C PRO A 442 -55.51 38.61 -5.91
N ASP A 443 -55.21 39.59 -5.05
CA ASP A 443 -53.99 40.40 -5.19
C ASP A 443 -52.71 39.69 -4.73
N ARG A 444 -52.78 38.40 -4.32
CA ARG A 444 -51.64 37.62 -3.80
C ARG A 444 -51.33 36.34 -4.58
N TRP A 445 -51.97 36.16 -5.73
CA TRP A 445 -51.73 35.03 -6.61
C TRP A 445 -50.32 35.11 -7.18
N PHE A 446 -49.68 33.96 -7.37
CA PHE A 446 -48.31 33.87 -7.81
C PHE A 446 -48.18 34.32 -9.27
N GLY A 447 -47.38 35.37 -9.51
CA GLY A 447 -47.04 35.81 -10.86
C GLY A 447 -45.58 35.48 -11.18
N GLY A 448 -45.36 34.52 -12.06
CA GLY A 448 -44.02 34.04 -12.40
C GLY A 448 -44.00 32.58 -12.86
N GLU A 449 -42.82 31.97 -12.77
CA GLU A 449 -42.57 30.57 -13.13
C GLU A 449 -42.13 29.78 -11.88
N ILE A 450 -42.57 28.52 -11.75
CA ILE A 450 -42.21 27.59 -10.67
C ILE A 450 -41.74 26.27 -11.28
N ASP A 451 -40.67 25.72 -10.72
CA ASP A 451 -39.99 24.51 -11.17
C ASP A 451 -39.46 23.73 -9.95
N GLU A 452 -39.16 22.43 -10.11
CA GLU A 452 -38.57 21.54 -9.09
C GLU A 452 -39.21 21.65 -7.69
N LEU A 453 -40.54 21.59 -7.61
CA LEU A 453 -41.26 21.69 -6.33
C LEU A 453 -41.17 20.37 -5.56
N ARG A 454 -40.59 20.42 -4.36
CA ARG A 454 -40.40 19.28 -3.47
C ARG A 454 -40.88 19.56 -2.04
N VAL A 455 -41.41 18.53 -1.39
CA VAL A 455 -41.82 18.57 0.03
C VAL A 455 -41.33 17.32 0.72
N TRP A 456 -40.74 17.46 1.91
CA TRP A 456 -40.24 16.36 2.72
C TRP A 456 -40.93 16.30 4.07
N SER A 457 -41.16 15.09 4.59
CA SER A 457 -41.62 14.83 5.96
C SER A 457 -40.50 14.85 7.01
N ARG A 458 -39.37 15.49 6.67
CA ARG A 458 -38.20 15.73 7.53
C ARG A 458 -37.62 17.13 7.32
N ALA A 459 -36.80 17.57 8.26
CA ALA A 459 -35.93 18.73 8.08
C ALA A 459 -34.76 18.35 7.13
N LEU A 460 -34.45 19.19 6.16
CA LEU A 460 -33.25 19.02 5.32
C LEU A 460 -32.00 19.43 6.12
N THR A 461 -30.93 18.65 5.97
CA THR A 461 -29.58 18.90 6.48
C THR A 461 -28.79 19.79 5.52
N ASP A 462 -27.59 20.19 5.92
CA ASP A 462 -26.68 20.92 5.02
C ASP A 462 -26.26 20.04 3.83
N ASP A 463 -26.02 18.73 4.04
CA ASP A 463 -25.72 17.78 2.95
C ASP A 463 -26.87 17.63 1.96
N ASP A 464 -28.13 17.66 2.43
CA ASP A 464 -29.29 17.65 1.54
C ASP A 464 -29.37 18.94 0.71
N LEU A 465 -29.02 20.07 1.30
CA LEU A 465 -29.01 21.36 0.63
C LEU A 465 -27.92 21.42 -0.45
N ASP A 466 -26.76 20.82 -0.19
CA ASP A 466 -25.68 20.66 -1.18
C ASP A 466 -26.09 19.72 -2.33
N GLN A 467 -26.81 18.63 -2.04
CA GLN A 467 -27.41 17.78 -3.08
C GLN A 467 -28.53 18.50 -3.87
N LEU A 468 -29.28 19.39 -3.23
CA LEU A 468 -30.40 20.12 -3.83
C LEU A 468 -29.95 21.21 -4.81
N CYS A 469 -28.87 21.92 -4.49
CA CYS A 469 -28.21 22.79 -5.45
C CYS A 469 -26.67 22.62 -5.39
N PRO A 470 -26.11 21.67 -6.15
CA PRO A 470 -24.68 21.45 -6.17
C PRO A 470 -23.94 22.73 -6.58
N ALA A 471 -22.79 22.96 -5.96
CA ALA A 471 -21.93 24.06 -6.35
C ALA A 471 -21.62 23.97 -7.86
N PRO A 472 -21.59 25.10 -8.59
CA PRO A 472 -21.21 25.10 -10.00
C PRO A 472 -19.83 24.45 -10.17
N ASP A 473 -19.64 23.68 -11.25
CA ASP A 473 -18.33 23.11 -11.57
C ASP A 473 -17.30 24.25 -11.61
N PRO A 474 -16.16 24.16 -10.91
CA PRO A 474 -15.07 25.12 -11.04
C PRO A 474 -14.67 25.40 -12.49
N LEU A 475 -14.83 24.43 -13.40
CA LEU A 475 -14.57 24.59 -14.83
C LEU A 475 -15.63 25.44 -15.55
N ASP A 476 -16.80 25.67 -14.99
CA ASP A 476 -17.80 26.57 -15.58
C ASP A 476 -17.49 28.05 -15.28
N GLN A 477 -16.62 28.33 -14.30
CA GLN A 477 -16.25 29.70 -13.94
C GLN A 477 -15.36 30.34 -15.02
N ASP A 478 -15.78 31.53 -15.47
CA ASP A 478 -15.11 32.33 -16.50
C ASP A 478 -14.96 31.59 -17.86
N LEU A 479 -15.81 30.58 -18.10
CA LEU A 479 -15.89 29.86 -19.36
C LEU A 479 -16.53 30.74 -20.44
N GLU A 480 -15.81 30.96 -21.55
CA GLU A 480 -16.19 31.86 -22.64
C GLU A 480 -16.70 31.13 -23.89
N LEU A 481 -16.36 29.84 -24.03
CA LEU A 481 -16.76 28.98 -25.13
C LEU A 481 -16.65 27.52 -24.68
N HIS A 482 -17.68 26.71 -24.96
CA HIS A 482 -17.61 25.25 -24.82
C HIS A 482 -18.41 24.57 -25.92
N TRP A 483 -17.70 23.80 -26.75
CA TRP A 483 -18.29 22.95 -27.79
C TRP A 483 -17.87 21.50 -27.59
N THR A 484 -18.87 20.67 -27.31
CA THR A 484 -18.78 19.21 -27.26
C THR A 484 -18.96 18.56 -28.63
N PHE A 485 -19.50 19.29 -29.60
CA PHE A 485 -19.83 18.81 -30.95
C PHE A 485 -20.89 17.71 -31.05
N GLU A 486 -21.43 17.13 -29.98
CA GLU A 486 -22.75 16.46 -29.99
C GLU A 486 -23.93 17.43 -29.94
N ASP A 487 -23.74 18.62 -29.36
CA ASP A 487 -24.78 19.63 -29.23
C ASP A 487 -24.87 20.48 -30.50
N HIS A 488 -25.50 19.95 -31.54
CA HIS A 488 -25.68 20.67 -32.81
C HIS A 488 -27.06 20.52 -33.42
N GLN A 489 -27.44 21.53 -34.21
CA GLN A 489 -28.60 21.48 -35.10
C GLN A 489 -28.15 21.65 -36.55
N GLY A 490 -27.98 20.52 -37.24
CA GLY A 490 -27.58 20.50 -38.64
C GLY A 490 -26.12 20.91 -38.82
N ASP A 491 -25.88 22.12 -39.32
CA ASP A 491 -24.52 22.66 -39.51
C ASP A 491 -24.13 23.70 -38.43
N GLN A 492 -25.01 23.97 -37.45
CA GLN A 492 -24.74 24.88 -36.34
C GLN A 492 -24.37 24.09 -35.08
N ILE A 493 -23.20 24.38 -34.50
CA ILE A 493 -22.70 23.85 -33.22
C ILE A 493 -23.15 24.79 -32.10
N THR A 494 -23.74 24.24 -31.05
CA THR A 494 -24.26 24.96 -29.89
C THR A 494 -23.11 25.27 -28.92
N ASP A 495 -23.21 26.40 -28.24
CA ASP A 495 -22.23 26.81 -27.22
C ASP A 495 -22.87 26.60 -25.86
N LEU A 496 -22.22 25.78 -25.03
CA LEU A 496 -22.72 25.42 -23.70
C LEU A 496 -22.24 26.37 -22.60
N SER A 497 -21.30 27.28 -22.90
CA SER A 497 -20.79 28.25 -21.91
C SER A 497 -21.82 29.31 -21.47
N GLY A 498 -22.99 29.37 -22.10
CA GLY A 498 -24.02 30.38 -21.85
C GLY A 498 -23.75 31.74 -22.51
N ASN A 499 -22.73 31.87 -23.38
CA ASN A 499 -22.34 33.12 -24.03
C ASN A 499 -22.84 33.26 -25.49
N ASP A 500 -23.73 32.38 -25.94
CA ASP A 500 -24.32 32.36 -27.29
C ASP A 500 -23.28 32.35 -28.44
N ARG A 501 -22.10 31.75 -28.23
CA ARG A 501 -21.00 31.72 -29.22
C ARG A 501 -21.08 30.50 -30.14
N HIS A 502 -22.24 30.30 -30.75
CA HIS A 502 -22.46 29.17 -31.65
C HIS A 502 -21.52 29.17 -32.87
N GLY A 503 -21.14 27.96 -33.30
CA GLY A 503 -20.32 27.72 -34.49
C GLY A 503 -21.16 27.39 -35.72
N GLN A 504 -20.71 27.77 -36.91
CA GLN A 504 -21.31 27.36 -38.18
C GLN A 504 -20.28 26.61 -39.02
N LYS A 505 -20.45 25.30 -39.18
CA LYS A 505 -19.55 24.50 -40.01
C LYS A 505 -19.80 24.75 -41.50
N LEU A 506 -18.71 24.71 -42.26
CA LEU A 506 -18.66 24.81 -43.71
C LEU A 506 -17.86 23.59 -44.19
N GLY A 507 -18.57 22.53 -44.58
CA GLY A 507 -17.96 21.22 -44.79
C GLY A 507 -17.88 20.42 -43.48
N GLY A 508 -16.94 19.49 -43.40
CA GLY A 508 -16.71 18.61 -42.25
C GLY A 508 -17.85 17.64 -41.94
N VAL A 509 -17.55 16.59 -41.17
CA VAL A 509 -18.50 15.54 -40.82
C VAL A 509 -18.39 15.23 -39.33
N PHE A 510 -19.53 15.13 -38.64
CA PHE A 510 -19.56 14.65 -37.27
C PHE A 510 -19.31 13.14 -37.25
N VAL A 511 -18.37 12.70 -36.41
CA VAL A 511 -17.91 11.32 -36.26
C VAL A 511 -17.94 10.93 -34.77
N ALA A 512 -17.79 9.65 -34.45
CA ALA A 512 -17.76 9.21 -33.05
C ALA A 512 -16.39 9.48 -32.41
N SER A 513 -16.38 9.86 -31.14
CA SER A 513 -15.20 10.09 -30.30
C SER A 513 -15.31 9.30 -28.99
N PRO A 514 -14.26 9.29 -28.14
CA PRO A 514 -14.31 8.65 -26.82
C PRO A 514 -15.42 9.21 -25.92
N GLU A 515 -15.72 10.51 -26.03
CA GLU A 515 -16.68 11.21 -25.16
C GLU A 515 -18.03 11.49 -25.83
N GLY A 516 -18.18 11.24 -27.13
CA GLY A 516 -19.45 11.45 -27.82
C GLY A 516 -19.28 11.59 -29.33
N GLN A 517 -19.36 12.83 -29.81
CA GLN A 517 -19.18 13.15 -31.22
C GLN A 517 -18.09 14.18 -31.43
N ALA A 518 -17.16 13.91 -32.34
CA ALA A 518 -16.17 14.91 -32.79
C ALA A 518 -16.52 15.49 -34.16
N LEU A 519 -15.91 16.62 -34.50
CA LEU A 519 -15.94 17.17 -35.85
C LEU A 519 -14.68 16.80 -36.65
N SER A 520 -14.85 16.03 -37.72
CA SER A 520 -13.79 15.68 -38.67
C SER A 520 -13.66 16.74 -39.77
N LEU A 521 -12.45 17.26 -39.97
CA LEU A 521 -12.08 18.24 -40.99
C LEU A 521 -11.02 17.66 -41.95
N ASP A 522 -11.16 17.93 -43.24
CA ASP A 522 -10.34 17.33 -44.30
C ASP A 522 -8.93 17.94 -44.48
N GLY A 523 -8.62 19.05 -43.80
CA GLY A 523 -7.35 19.77 -43.94
C GLY A 523 -7.15 20.46 -45.29
N VAL A 524 -8.23 20.72 -46.04
CA VAL A 524 -8.19 21.40 -47.34
C VAL A 524 -9.16 22.57 -47.40
N ALA A 525 -10.44 22.34 -47.06
CA ALA A 525 -11.50 23.33 -47.25
C ALA A 525 -12.56 23.35 -46.13
N ASP A 526 -12.52 22.40 -45.20
CA ASP A 526 -13.45 22.35 -44.09
C ASP A 526 -13.06 23.32 -42.96
N LYS A 527 -14.05 24.01 -42.38
CA LYS A 527 -13.85 24.92 -41.23
C LYS A 527 -15.11 25.16 -40.42
N VAL A 528 -14.97 25.76 -39.24
CA VAL A 528 -16.08 26.35 -38.48
C VAL A 528 -15.92 27.87 -38.38
N SER A 529 -16.94 28.61 -38.80
CA SER A 529 -17.02 30.06 -38.62
C SER A 529 -17.72 30.39 -37.30
N LEU A 530 -17.17 31.32 -36.53
CA LEU A 530 -17.71 31.70 -35.22
C LEU A 530 -17.49 33.18 -34.91
N THR A 531 -18.26 33.68 -33.94
CA THR A 531 -17.96 34.93 -33.25
C THR A 531 -17.11 34.60 -32.02
N GLY A 532 -15.80 34.41 -32.21
CA GLY A 532 -14.91 33.92 -31.15
C GLY A 532 -14.63 34.95 -30.05
N PRO A 533 -14.37 34.50 -28.80
CA PRO A 533 -14.01 35.36 -27.67
C PRO A 533 -12.56 35.86 -27.81
N ARG A 534 -12.31 36.79 -28.73
CA ARG A 534 -10.95 37.30 -29.03
C ARG A 534 -10.68 38.71 -28.51
N ALA A 535 -11.69 39.38 -27.97
CA ALA A 535 -11.57 40.76 -27.52
C ALA A 535 -10.75 40.81 -26.23
N LEU A 536 -9.61 41.51 -26.26
CA LEU A 536 -8.69 41.62 -25.11
C LEU A 536 -9.37 42.08 -23.82
N ALA A 537 -10.44 42.88 -23.91
CA ALA A 537 -11.19 43.37 -22.76
C ALA A 537 -11.88 42.26 -21.95
N LEU A 538 -12.20 41.11 -22.57
CA LEU A 538 -12.76 39.94 -21.87
C LEU A 538 -11.74 39.33 -20.92
N TYR A 539 -10.46 39.43 -21.25
CA TYR A 539 -9.36 38.77 -20.55
C TYR A 539 -8.60 39.71 -19.59
N GLY A 540 -9.06 40.96 -19.43
CA GLY A 540 -8.34 41.95 -18.60
C GLY A 540 -7.29 42.80 -19.35
N GLY A 541 -7.19 42.67 -20.67
CA GLY A 541 -6.32 43.48 -21.55
C GLY A 541 -5.15 42.70 -22.16
N GLU A 542 -4.09 43.40 -22.57
CA GLU A 542 -2.89 42.79 -23.20
C GLU A 542 -2.09 41.90 -22.23
N THR A 543 -2.21 42.15 -20.92
CA THR A 543 -1.62 41.37 -19.82
C THR A 543 -2.68 40.50 -19.13
N GLY A 544 -3.71 40.12 -19.87
CA GLY A 544 -4.80 39.30 -19.38
C GLY A 544 -4.43 37.82 -19.29
N ASP A 545 -5.22 37.07 -18.52
CA ASP A 545 -5.09 35.61 -18.42
C ASP A 545 -6.02 34.92 -19.40
N PHE A 546 -5.66 33.72 -19.87
CA PHE A 546 -6.40 33.01 -20.91
C PHE A 546 -6.06 31.53 -20.90
N THR A 547 -7.07 30.67 -21.05
CA THR A 547 -6.87 29.24 -21.28
C THR A 547 -7.66 28.76 -22.49
N LEU A 548 -7.07 27.88 -23.31
CA LEU A 548 -7.75 27.15 -24.38
C LEU A 548 -7.38 25.67 -24.28
N SER A 549 -8.38 24.80 -24.34
CA SER A 549 -8.22 23.34 -24.38
C SER A 549 -9.04 22.73 -25.51
N ALA A 550 -8.57 21.63 -26.08
CA ALA A 550 -9.30 20.83 -27.06
C ALA A 550 -8.77 19.40 -27.10
N GLN A 551 -9.66 18.43 -27.28
CA GLN A 551 -9.30 17.08 -27.71
C GLN A 551 -9.09 17.07 -29.22
N VAL A 552 -8.00 16.47 -29.66
CA VAL A 552 -7.63 16.44 -31.08
C VAL A 552 -7.12 15.08 -31.49
N LYS A 553 -7.37 14.74 -32.75
CA LYS A 553 -6.78 13.58 -33.42
C LYS A 553 -6.27 13.99 -34.78
N LEU A 554 -4.96 13.95 -34.99
CA LEU A 554 -4.32 14.43 -36.21
C LEU A 554 -4.22 13.34 -37.27
N ALA A 555 -4.55 13.67 -38.52
CA ALA A 555 -4.33 12.76 -39.65
C ALA A 555 -2.88 12.78 -40.17
N ASP A 556 -2.16 13.90 -39.98
CA ASP A 556 -0.77 14.07 -40.42
C ASP A 556 -0.07 15.08 -39.51
N VAL A 557 0.81 14.59 -38.62
CA VAL A 557 1.63 15.41 -37.71
C VAL A 557 2.85 16.04 -38.39
N ASP A 558 3.21 15.61 -39.61
CA ASP A 558 4.34 16.14 -40.39
C ASP A 558 3.91 17.32 -41.28
N LYS A 559 2.84 18.03 -40.91
CA LYS A 559 2.41 19.29 -41.50
C LYS A 559 1.89 20.23 -40.41
N TYR A 560 1.79 21.51 -40.72
CA TYR A 560 1.08 22.45 -39.85
C TYR A 560 -0.42 22.21 -39.95
N ASN A 561 -1.07 21.90 -38.82
CA ASN A 561 -2.53 21.84 -38.70
C ASN A 561 -2.99 22.99 -37.82
N ASN A 562 -3.63 24.02 -38.38
CA ASN A 562 -4.13 25.14 -37.58
C ASN A 562 -5.42 24.78 -36.85
N LEU A 563 -5.32 24.43 -35.57
CA LEU A 563 -6.47 24.13 -34.72
C LEU A 563 -7.44 25.30 -34.74
N CYS A 564 -6.97 26.48 -34.34
CA CYS A 564 -7.78 27.68 -34.40
C CYS A 564 -6.99 28.95 -34.72
N PHE A 565 -7.65 29.82 -35.47
CA PHE A 565 -7.30 31.22 -35.62
C PHE A 565 -8.29 32.06 -34.81
N GLY A 566 -7.85 32.72 -33.74
CA GLY A 566 -8.69 33.64 -32.96
C GLY A 566 -9.90 33.01 -32.25
N CYS A 567 -9.80 31.75 -31.80
CA CYS A 567 -10.74 31.19 -30.82
C CYS A 567 -10.54 31.83 -29.44
N GLY A 568 -9.34 32.33 -29.16
CA GLY A 568 -9.05 33.23 -28.07
C GLY A 568 -8.20 34.42 -28.52
N PRO A 569 -7.61 35.18 -27.59
CA PRO A 569 -6.77 36.33 -27.88
C PRO A 569 -5.32 35.91 -28.20
N HIS A 570 -5.17 35.05 -29.21
CA HIS A 570 -3.90 34.58 -29.78
C HIS A 570 -3.94 34.62 -31.32
N LYS A 571 -2.78 34.53 -31.97
CA LYS A 571 -2.67 34.73 -33.43
C LYS A 571 -2.79 33.45 -34.25
N ALA A 572 -2.25 32.33 -33.76
CA ALA A 572 -2.36 31.02 -34.41
C ALA A 572 -2.07 29.92 -33.38
N PHE A 573 -2.67 28.75 -33.55
CA PHE A 573 -2.46 27.57 -32.71
C PHE A 573 -2.28 26.36 -33.65
N TYR A 574 -1.02 25.97 -33.88
CA TYR A 574 -0.65 24.89 -34.78
C TYR A 574 -0.37 23.60 -34.01
N LEU A 575 -0.81 22.50 -34.61
CA LEU A 575 -0.53 21.13 -34.20
C LEU A 575 0.20 20.43 -35.36
N GLY A 576 1.39 19.89 -35.09
CA GLY A 576 2.30 19.35 -36.10
C GLY A 576 3.22 20.39 -36.75
N ASP A 577 4.41 19.95 -37.17
CA ASP A 577 5.42 20.74 -37.86
C ASP A 577 6.14 19.88 -38.93
N PRO A 578 6.26 20.34 -40.18
CA PRO A 578 6.85 19.57 -41.27
C PRO A 578 8.33 19.23 -41.15
N ASN A 579 9.04 19.80 -40.18
CA ASN A 579 10.45 19.51 -39.90
C ASN A 579 10.64 18.88 -38.52
N LEU A 580 9.69 19.03 -37.61
CA LEU A 580 9.85 18.73 -36.18
C LEU A 580 8.81 17.75 -35.62
N GLY A 581 7.86 17.25 -36.44
CA GLY A 581 6.87 16.25 -36.09
C GLY A 581 5.70 16.80 -35.26
N GLY A 582 5.03 15.95 -34.49
CA GLY A 582 3.82 16.26 -33.73
C GLY A 582 4.03 17.18 -32.52
N ARG A 583 4.29 18.45 -32.77
CA ARG A 583 4.42 19.50 -31.73
C ARG A 583 3.22 20.42 -31.70
N VAL A 584 2.97 21.02 -30.55
CA VAL A 584 2.07 22.14 -30.34
C VAL A 584 2.84 23.45 -30.42
N GLN A 585 2.33 24.42 -31.18
CA GLN A 585 2.92 25.76 -31.32
C GLN A 585 1.85 26.84 -31.30
N VAL A 586 1.99 27.82 -30.38
CA VAL A 586 1.05 28.94 -30.29
C VAL A 586 1.78 30.27 -30.45
N ASN A 587 1.19 31.15 -31.26
CA ASN A 587 1.69 32.51 -31.52
C ASN A 587 0.97 33.54 -30.66
N LEU A 588 1.73 34.16 -29.77
CA LEU A 588 1.33 35.20 -28.82
C LEU A 588 2.06 36.51 -29.14
N GLU A 589 1.73 37.60 -28.43
CA GLU A 589 2.41 38.89 -28.58
C GLU A 589 3.54 39.04 -27.55
N ASN A 590 4.67 39.60 -27.96
CA ASN A 590 5.72 40.01 -27.05
C ASN A 590 5.42 41.43 -26.53
N LEU A 591 5.24 41.58 -25.22
CA LEU A 591 4.91 42.85 -24.59
C LEU A 591 6.02 43.93 -24.70
N ASP A 592 7.27 43.55 -24.95
CA ASP A 592 8.38 44.50 -25.07
C ASP A 592 8.40 45.25 -26.41
N ASP A 593 8.15 44.52 -27.51
CA ASP A 593 8.41 44.99 -28.87
C ASP A 593 7.26 44.74 -29.85
N GLN A 594 6.15 44.16 -29.38
CA GLN A 594 4.97 43.80 -30.17
C GLN A 594 5.28 42.81 -31.32
N ALA A 595 6.38 42.07 -31.23
CA ALA A 595 6.71 41.00 -32.18
C ALA A 595 5.93 39.72 -31.87
N ASN A 596 5.93 38.77 -32.81
CA ASN A 596 5.39 37.43 -32.58
C ASN A 596 6.28 36.68 -31.58
N LEU A 597 5.66 36.10 -30.56
CA LEU A 597 6.28 35.22 -29.57
C LEU A 597 5.69 33.81 -29.73
N TRP A 598 6.52 32.77 -29.70
CA TRP A 598 6.09 31.40 -29.93
C TRP A 598 6.37 30.50 -28.73
N THR A 599 5.35 29.84 -28.22
CA THR A 599 5.53 28.63 -27.40
C THR A 599 5.67 27.43 -28.34
N THR A 600 6.50 26.44 -27.98
CA THR A 600 6.76 25.26 -28.82
C THR A 600 7.03 24.06 -27.91
N SER A 601 6.17 23.05 -28.03
CA SER A 601 6.22 21.82 -27.24
C SER A 601 7.29 20.83 -27.73
N SER A 602 7.52 19.75 -26.99
CA SER A 602 8.18 18.53 -27.47
C SER A 602 7.29 17.79 -28.50
N PRO A 603 7.85 16.92 -29.37
CA PRO A 603 7.08 16.23 -30.40
C PRO A 603 6.39 15.00 -29.81
N ALA A 604 5.27 15.21 -29.12
CA ALA A 604 4.53 14.18 -28.41
C ALA A 604 3.28 13.67 -29.16
N LEU A 605 2.73 14.45 -30.10
CA LEU A 605 1.54 14.07 -30.85
C LEU A 605 1.87 13.02 -31.92
N THR A 606 0.99 12.05 -32.09
CA THR A 606 1.07 10.95 -33.05
C THR A 606 -0.11 11.00 -34.04
N ASN A 607 0.02 10.34 -35.18
CA ASN A 607 -1.07 10.24 -36.14
C ASN A 607 -2.16 9.29 -35.62
N ASP A 608 -3.42 9.64 -35.85
CA ASP A 608 -4.59 8.81 -35.57
C ASP A 608 -4.76 8.38 -34.10
N GLU A 609 -4.18 9.11 -33.15
CA GLU A 609 -4.41 8.96 -31.70
C GLU A 609 -5.01 10.25 -31.14
N TRP A 610 -5.88 10.11 -30.13
CA TRP A 610 -6.47 11.25 -29.42
C TRP A 610 -5.46 11.83 -28.44
N ALA A 611 -5.43 13.14 -28.33
CA ALA A 611 -4.67 13.86 -27.32
C ALA A 611 -5.44 15.09 -26.85
N GLU A 612 -5.33 15.43 -25.57
CA GLU A 612 -5.78 16.74 -25.06
C GLU A 612 -4.64 17.75 -25.22
N VAL A 613 -4.92 18.88 -25.88
CA VAL A 613 -3.95 19.98 -26.01
C VAL A 613 -4.45 21.23 -25.30
N THR A 614 -3.69 21.68 -24.30
CA THR A 614 -4.07 22.85 -23.50
C THR A 614 -2.99 23.93 -23.54
N LEU A 615 -3.42 25.17 -23.69
CA LEU A 615 -2.57 26.35 -23.50
C LEU A 615 -3.12 27.17 -22.35
N VAL A 616 -2.29 27.40 -21.34
CA VAL A 616 -2.56 28.31 -20.22
C VAL A 616 -1.64 29.52 -20.34
N VAL A 617 -2.21 30.72 -20.36
CA VAL A 617 -1.49 31.99 -20.42
C VAL A 617 -1.78 32.79 -19.16
N GLU A 618 -0.71 33.11 -18.43
CA GLU A 618 -0.69 34.09 -17.34
C GLU A 618 -0.09 35.38 -17.90
N GLY A 619 -0.93 36.38 -18.15
CA GLY A 619 -0.56 37.58 -18.89
C GLY A 619 0.59 38.35 -18.25
N GLY A 620 1.64 38.61 -19.04
CA GLY A 620 2.87 39.25 -18.58
C GLY A 620 3.82 38.36 -17.77
N VAL A 621 3.42 37.12 -17.48
CA VAL A 621 4.17 36.17 -16.65
C VAL A 621 4.67 35.01 -17.47
N ALA A 622 3.80 34.16 -18.01
CA ALA A 622 4.19 32.94 -18.71
C ALA A 622 3.09 32.40 -19.65
N ALA A 623 3.48 31.56 -20.60
CA ALA A 623 2.58 30.67 -21.33
C ALA A 623 3.05 29.22 -21.15
N ARG A 624 2.14 28.33 -20.77
CA ARG A 624 2.38 26.91 -20.56
C ARG A 624 1.55 26.09 -21.53
N THR A 625 2.19 25.10 -22.14
CA THR A 625 1.52 24.14 -23.02
C THR A 625 1.51 22.78 -22.34
N TYR A 626 0.35 22.15 -22.32
CA TYR A 626 0.13 20.81 -21.79
C TYR A 626 -0.31 19.88 -22.93
N ILE A 627 0.14 18.64 -22.86
CA ILE A 627 -0.28 17.55 -23.75
C ILE A 627 -0.72 16.41 -22.84
N ASP A 628 -1.95 15.92 -23.02
CA ASP A 628 -2.60 14.94 -22.14
C ASP A 628 -2.54 15.37 -20.67
N CYS A 629 -2.81 16.66 -20.45
CA CYS A 629 -2.75 17.34 -19.16
C CYS A 629 -1.41 17.28 -18.42
N ALA A 630 -0.35 16.75 -19.04
CA ALA A 630 1.02 16.85 -18.55
C ALA A 630 1.70 18.12 -19.07
N LEU A 631 2.36 18.87 -18.18
CA LEU A 631 3.12 20.06 -18.57
C LEU A 631 4.26 19.68 -19.52
N ASP A 632 4.20 20.15 -20.76
CA ASP A 632 5.23 19.87 -21.77
C ASP A 632 6.23 21.03 -21.91
N SER A 633 5.73 22.27 -22.01
CA SER A 633 6.59 23.43 -22.24
C SER A 633 6.13 24.67 -21.48
N THR A 634 7.10 25.50 -21.11
CA THR A 634 6.87 26.80 -20.48
C THR A 634 7.68 27.87 -21.20
N LEU A 635 7.03 28.99 -21.48
CA LEU A 635 7.60 30.20 -22.04
C LEU A 635 7.46 31.32 -21.01
N ASP A 636 8.58 31.73 -20.40
CA ASP A 636 8.60 32.74 -19.34
C ASP A 636 8.81 34.17 -19.86
N GLY A 637 8.08 35.12 -19.27
CA GLY A 637 8.30 36.56 -19.35
C GLY A 637 7.77 37.24 -20.61
N ASN A 638 7.19 38.45 -20.43
CA ASN A 638 6.74 39.36 -21.49
C ASN A 638 5.73 38.74 -22.48
N VAL A 639 4.97 37.75 -22.03
CA VAL A 639 3.89 37.11 -22.80
C VAL A 639 2.65 38.02 -22.80
N GLY A 640 2.13 38.35 -23.97
CA GLY A 640 0.96 39.20 -24.15
C GLY A 640 -0.10 38.56 -25.03
N LEU A 641 -1.34 39.00 -24.82
CA LEU A 641 -2.52 38.62 -25.58
C LEU A 641 -2.73 39.54 -26.78
N ILE A 642 -3.25 39.01 -27.90
CA ILE A 642 -3.46 39.76 -29.15
C ILE A 642 -4.82 39.44 -29.79
N ASP A 643 -5.54 40.46 -30.25
CA ASP A 643 -6.76 40.28 -31.07
C ASP A 643 -6.35 40.11 -32.56
N PRO A 644 -6.50 38.91 -33.15
CA PRO A 644 -6.16 38.69 -34.56
C PRO A 644 -7.17 39.30 -35.55
N GLY A 645 -8.29 39.83 -35.06
CA GLY A 645 -9.36 40.47 -35.84
C GLY A 645 -10.28 39.50 -36.59
N TYR A 646 -10.01 38.19 -36.51
CA TYR A 646 -10.74 37.14 -37.21
C TYR A 646 -10.78 35.86 -36.35
N SER A 647 -11.89 35.12 -36.42
CA SER A 647 -12.08 33.85 -35.70
C SER A 647 -12.54 32.76 -36.66
N ALA A 648 -11.82 31.63 -36.71
CA ALA A 648 -12.24 30.41 -37.38
C ALA A 648 -11.51 29.19 -36.81
N LEU A 649 -12.25 28.08 -36.63
CA LEU A 649 -11.68 26.77 -36.29
C LEU A 649 -11.30 26.03 -37.58
N GLY A 650 -10.11 25.44 -37.61
CA GLY A 650 -9.60 24.61 -38.70
C GLY A 650 -9.06 25.35 -39.94
N GLU A 651 -9.31 26.65 -40.08
CA GLU A 651 -8.85 27.46 -41.22
C GLU A 651 -7.49 28.12 -40.96
N SER A 652 -6.64 28.17 -41.98
CA SER A 652 -5.38 28.93 -41.96
C SER A 652 -5.26 29.92 -43.13
N GLY A 653 -4.44 30.96 -42.96
CA GLY A 653 -4.11 31.91 -44.03
C GLY A 653 -3.36 31.28 -45.22
N ASN A 654 -2.82 30.08 -45.04
CA ASN A 654 -2.28 29.24 -46.10
C ASN A 654 -3.12 27.96 -46.20
N SER A 655 -3.64 27.64 -47.40
CA SER A 655 -4.47 26.45 -47.62
C SER A 655 -3.77 25.14 -47.29
N ASP A 656 -2.44 25.11 -47.36
CA ASP A 656 -1.66 23.91 -47.03
C ASP A 656 -1.56 23.65 -45.52
N TRP A 657 -2.04 24.57 -44.67
CA TRP A 657 -1.94 24.51 -43.21
C TRP A 657 -3.30 24.38 -42.51
N TRP A 658 -4.34 24.03 -43.26
CA TRP A 658 -5.69 23.80 -42.70
C TRP A 658 -5.69 22.52 -41.88
N PHE A 659 -6.50 22.49 -40.83
CA PHE A 659 -6.54 21.37 -39.89
C PHE A 659 -7.10 20.11 -40.55
N GLY A 660 -6.31 19.04 -40.59
CA GLY A 660 -6.75 17.73 -41.05
C GLY A 660 -6.77 16.73 -39.90
N GLY A 661 -7.95 16.33 -39.48
CA GLY A 661 -8.13 15.50 -38.29
C GLY A 661 -9.52 15.63 -37.69
N GLU A 662 -9.66 15.23 -36.44
CA GLU A 662 -10.88 15.32 -35.64
C GLU A 662 -10.63 16.26 -34.44
N ILE A 663 -11.64 17.08 -34.10
CA ILE A 663 -11.61 18.00 -32.95
C ILE A 663 -12.82 17.70 -32.09
N ASP A 664 -12.61 17.64 -30.79
CA ASP A 664 -13.64 17.46 -29.77
C ASP A 664 -13.36 18.37 -28.55
N GLU A 665 -14.36 18.54 -27.69
CA GLU A 665 -14.26 19.23 -26.38
C GLU A 665 -13.49 20.57 -26.39
N LEU A 666 -13.83 21.46 -27.34
CA LEU A 666 -13.18 22.78 -27.46
C LEU A 666 -13.69 23.73 -26.37
N ARG A 667 -12.79 24.12 -25.47
CA ARG A 667 -13.07 24.97 -24.31
C ARG A 667 -12.16 26.19 -24.26
N VAL A 668 -12.70 27.35 -23.88
CA VAL A 668 -11.96 28.61 -23.72
C VAL A 668 -12.39 29.31 -22.44
N TRP A 669 -11.43 29.71 -21.61
CA TRP A 669 -11.65 30.46 -20.37
C TRP A 669 -10.99 31.83 -20.40
N SER A 670 -11.62 32.81 -19.74
CA SER A 670 -11.05 34.14 -19.49
C SER A 670 -10.16 34.24 -18.24
N ARG A 671 -9.72 33.08 -17.74
CA ARG A 671 -8.75 32.91 -16.64
C ARG A 671 -7.66 31.89 -17.00
N ALA A 672 -6.57 31.91 -16.25
CA ALA A 672 -5.59 30.83 -16.23
C ALA A 672 -6.13 29.67 -15.37
N LEU A 673 -6.17 28.46 -15.90
CA LEU A 673 -6.52 27.27 -15.13
C LEU A 673 -5.39 26.89 -14.17
N SER A 674 -5.74 26.44 -12.97
CA SER A 674 -4.82 25.89 -11.98
C SER A 674 -4.47 24.43 -12.30
N ASP A 675 -3.42 23.87 -11.66
CA ASP A 675 -3.08 22.45 -11.84
C ASP A 675 -4.25 21.53 -11.43
N GLU A 676 -5.01 21.91 -10.39
CA GLU A 676 -6.20 21.18 -9.93
C GLU A 676 -7.38 21.29 -10.91
N ASP A 677 -7.51 22.41 -11.63
CA ASP A 677 -8.47 22.52 -12.74
C ASP A 677 -8.03 21.64 -13.92
N LEU A 678 -6.73 21.60 -14.22
CA LEU A 678 -6.18 20.80 -15.33
C LEU A 678 -6.33 19.28 -15.10
N GLU A 679 -6.22 18.82 -13.86
CA GLU A 679 -6.54 17.42 -13.49
C GLU A 679 -8.01 17.07 -13.76
N ARG A 680 -8.92 18.05 -13.67
CA ARG A 680 -10.35 17.86 -14.01
C ARG A 680 -10.60 17.91 -15.52
N VAL A 681 -9.74 18.57 -16.29
CA VAL A 681 -9.83 18.66 -17.76
C VAL A 681 -9.49 17.32 -18.44
N CYS A 682 -8.59 16.51 -17.86
CA CYS A 682 -8.31 15.13 -18.29
C CYS A 682 -8.40 14.13 -17.13
N PRO A 683 -9.48 13.36 -16.97
CA PRO A 683 -9.41 12.20 -16.10
C PRO A 683 -8.37 11.23 -16.67
N THR A 684 -7.35 10.88 -15.88
CA THR A 684 -6.34 9.89 -16.29
C THR A 684 -7.05 8.58 -16.66
N PRO A 685 -6.65 7.88 -17.76
CA PRO A 685 -7.17 6.55 -18.01
C PRO A 685 -6.85 5.66 -16.79
N PRO A 686 -7.78 4.77 -16.39
CA PRO A 686 -7.56 3.93 -15.22
C PRO A 686 -6.27 3.12 -15.39
N PRO A 687 -5.48 2.93 -14.32
CA PRO A 687 -4.22 2.19 -14.38
C PRO A 687 -4.45 0.80 -14.94
N THR A 688 -3.50 0.34 -15.76
CA THR A 688 -3.44 -0.99 -16.33
C THR A 688 -2.52 -1.88 -15.50
N LEU A 689 -2.61 -3.20 -15.69
CA LEU A 689 -1.80 -4.19 -14.96
C LEU A 689 -0.30 -3.92 -15.07
N CYS A 690 0.16 -3.37 -16.19
CA CYS A 690 1.58 -3.12 -16.45
C CYS A 690 2.09 -1.77 -15.93
N ASP A 691 1.23 -0.93 -15.34
CA ASP A 691 1.61 0.38 -14.79
C ASP A 691 2.21 0.29 -13.38
N GLY A 692 2.11 -0.88 -12.73
CA GLY A 692 2.58 -1.11 -11.36
C GLY A 692 3.05 -2.54 -11.10
N PRO A 693 3.38 -2.88 -9.84
CA PRO A 693 3.65 -4.25 -9.45
C PRO A 693 2.37 -5.09 -9.54
N ILE A 694 2.52 -6.33 -9.97
CA ILE A 694 1.43 -7.31 -9.97
C ILE A 694 1.39 -7.96 -8.58
N LEU A 695 0.26 -7.81 -7.90
CA LEU A 695 0.10 -8.19 -6.50
C LEU A 695 -0.51 -9.58 -6.36
N VAL A 696 0.02 -10.37 -5.44
CA VAL A 696 -0.41 -11.74 -5.14
C VAL A 696 -0.63 -11.88 -3.64
N ASP A 697 -1.82 -12.30 -3.23
CA ASP A 697 -2.20 -12.52 -1.84
C ASP A 697 -3.09 -13.76 -1.75
N LEU A 698 -2.67 -14.74 -0.96
CA LEU A 698 -3.40 -16.00 -0.78
C LEU A 698 -4.78 -15.79 -0.15
N ASP A 699 -4.93 -14.73 0.65
CA ASP A 699 -6.17 -14.41 1.36
C ASP A 699 -7.12 -13.54 0.51
N ALA A 700 -6.69 -13.11 -0.69
CA ALA A 700 -7.53 -12.37 -1.63
C ALA A 700 -8.65 -13.24 -2.22
N ALA A 701 -9.74 -12.59 -2.63
CA ALA A 701 -10.86 -13.28 -3.27
C ALA A 701 -10.46 -13.83 -4.65
N PRO A 702 -10.94 -15.03 -5.04
CA PRO A 702 -10.61 -15.61 -6.34
C PRO A 702 -11.04 -14.71 -7.50
N GLY A 703 -10.15 -14.56 -8.49
CA GLY A 703 -10.42 -13.78 -9.70
C GLY A 703 -10.07 -12.29 -9.61
N GLY A 704 -9.20 -11.88 -8.67
CA GLY A 704 -8.58 -10.56 -8.65
C GLY A 704 -7.82 -10.21 -9.94
N ASP A 705 -7.58 -8.93 -10.16
CA ASP A 705 -6.87 -8.37 -11.32
C ASP A 705 -5.37 -8.09 -11.07
N GLY A 706 -4.91 -8.21 -9.82
CA GLY A 706 -3.53 -8.00 -9.41
C GLY A 706 -3.07 -6.55 -9.30
N MET A 707 -3.96 -5.55 -9.45
CA MET A 707 -3.57 -4.13 -9.49
C MET A 707 -3.53 -3.47 -8.11
N THR A 708 -4.29 -3.98 -7.15
CA THR A 708 -4.29 -3.54 -5.74
C THR A 708 -4.24 -4.75 -4.83
N TRP A 709 -3.85 -4.60 -3.56
CA TRP A 709 -3.86 -5.72 -2.61
C TRP A 709 -5.27 -6.30 -2.42
N ALA A 710 -6.31 -5.44 -2.44
CA ALA A 710 -7.70 -5.86 -2.37
C ALA A 710 -8.17 -6.68 -3.60
N THR A 711 -7.53 -6.46 -4.75
CA THR A 711 -7.79 -7.18 -6.00
C THR A 711 -6.63 -8.07 -6.39
N ALA A 712 -5.76 -8.45 -5.45
CA ALA A 712 -4.59 -9.27 -5.74
C ALA A 712 -4.98 -10.64 -6.31
N PHE A 713 -4.07 -11.25 -7.07
CA PHE A 713 -4.25 -12.64 -7.48
C PHE A 713 -4.09 -13.58 -6.28
N ASP A 714 -4.94 -14.58 -6.17
CA ASP A 714 -4.89 -15.63 -5.14
C ASP A 714 -3.89 -16.76 -5.47
N GLU A 715 -3.44 -16.83 -6.72
CA GLU A 715 -2.47 -17.82 -7.19
C GLU A 715 -1.28 -17.16 -7.92
N ILE A 716 -0.05 -17.55 -7.53
CA ILE A 716 1.19 -17.06 -8.15
C ILE A 716 1.24 -17.36 -9.65
N GLN A 717 0.78 -18.54 -10.09
CA GLN A 717 0.81 -18.89 -11.51
C GLN A 717 -0.16 -18.02 -12.34
N THR A 718 -1.33 -17.68 -11.81
CA THR A 718 -2.28 -16.79 -12.49
C THR A 718 -1.69 -15.39 -12.68
N ALA A 719 -1.00 -14.87 -11.67
CA ALA A 719 -0.30 -13.59 -11.76
C ALA A 719 0.83 -13.60 -12.80
N LEU A 720 1.61 -14.69 -12.87
CA LEU A 720 2.63 -14.87 -13.92
C LEU A 720 2.01 -14.99 -15.33
N ASP A 721 0.88 -15.67 -15.47
CA ASP A 721 0.21 -15.79 -16.77
C ASP A 721 -0.29 -14.41 -17.24
N ALA A 722 -0.88 -13.60 -16.35
CA ALA A 722 -1.34 -12.25 -16.64
C ALA A 722 -0.18 -11.28 -16.94
N GLY A 723 0.92 -11.36 -16.20
CA GLY A 723 2.10 -10.52 -16.40
C GLY A 723 2.90 -10.80 -17.67
N SER A 724 2.60 -11.88 -18.40
CA SER A 724 3.30 -12.24 -19.65
C SER A 724 3.13 -11.22 -20.78
N GLU A 725 2.14 -10.33 -20.69
CA GLU A 725 1.93 -9.22 -21.62
C GLU A 725 2.79 -8.00 -21.28
N CYS A 726 3.33 -7.92 -20.06
CA CYS A 726 4.14 -6.80 -19.59
C CYS A 726 5.62 -6.97 -19.93
N THR A 727 6.33 -5.84 -20.10
CA THR A 727 7.78 -5.85 -20.30
C THR A 727 8.49 -5.81 -18.95
N ASN A 728 9.15 -6.91 -18.56
CA ASN A 728 9.88 -7.07 -17.28
C ASN A 728 9.04 -6.71 -16.03
N PRO A 729 7.87 -7.34 -15.81
CA PRO A 729 7.01 -7.00 -14.68
C PRO A 729 7.66 -7.37 -13.34
N GLN A 730 7.17 -6.70 -12.29
CA GLN A 730 7.41 -7.09 -10.90
C GLN A 730 6.20 -7.81 -10.35
N LEU A 731 6.44 -8.91 -9.63
CA LEU A 731 5.43 -9.62 -8.83
C LEU A 731 5.74 -9.41 -7.35
N TRP A 732 4.77 -8.90 -6.59
CA TRP A 732 4.88 -8.77 -5.12
C TRP A 732 3.94 -9.77 -4.47
N ILE A 733 4.47 -10.56 -3.55
CA ILE A 733 3.77 -11.70 -2.95
C ILE A 733 3.64 -11.49 -1.44
N ALA A 734 2.40 -11.42 -0.97
CA ALA A 734 2.05 -11.36 0.44
C ALA A 734 2.44 -12.66 1.17
N GLU A 735 2.58 -12.59 2.48
CA GLU A 735 2.88 -13.77 3.27
C GLU A 735 1.86 -14.90 3.06
N GLY A 736 2.31 -16.13 3.26
CA GLY A 736 1.41 -17.26 3.11
C GLY A 736 2.13 -18.53 2.75
N GLN A 737 1.37 -19.62 2.68
CA GLN A 737 1.85 -20.91 2.20
C GLN A 737 1.20 -21.24 0.85
N TYR A 738 1.94 -20.97 -0.22
CA TYR A 738 1.53 -21.25 -1.59
C TYR A 738 1.96 -22.67 -1.96
N ALA A 739 1.01 -23.59 -1.88
CA ALA A 739 1.22 -25.00 -2.17
C ALA A 739 0.74 -25.35 -3.60
N PRO A 740 1.47 -26.20 -4.34
CA PRO A 740 1.04 -26.61 -5.66
C PRO A 740 -0.11 -27.61 -5.59
N SER A 741 -0.83 -27.78 -6.71
CA SER A 741 -1.58 -29.03 -6.93
C SER A 741 -0.59 -30.21 -7.07
N LEU A 742 -1.01 -31.43 -6.70
CA LEU A 742 -0.13 -32.62 -6.60
C LEU A 742 0.78 -32.87 -7.82
N ASP A 743 0.39 -32.42 -9.01
CA ASP A 743 1.09 -32.63 -10.28
C ASP A 743 1.53 -31.30 -10.98
N ALA A 744 1.61 -30.17 -10.26
CA ALA A 744 2.00 -28.87 -10.82
C ALA A 744 3.15 -28.20 -10.06
N HIS A 745 3.82 -27.25 -10.73
CA HIS A 745 4.71 -26.30 -10.07
C HIS A 745 3.88 -25.19 -9.40
N VAL A 746 4.43 -24.53 -8.37
CA VAL A 746 3.82 -23.32 -7.80
C VAL A 746 4.00 -22.14 -8.76
N ALA A 747 5.19 -22.07 -9.38
CA ALA A 747 5.53 -21.03 -10.35
C ALA A 747 6.29 -21.63 -11.54
N THR A 748 5.78 -21.40 -12.74
CA THR A 748 6.46 -21.67 -14.02
C THR A 748 6.77 -20.34 -14.71
N ILE A 749 8.03 -19.94 -14.69
CA ILE A 749 8.52 -18.68 -15.25
C ILE A 749 8.92 -18.90 -16.71
N THR A 750 8.31 -18.14 -17.63
CA THR A 750 8.48 -18.31 -19.08
C THR A 750 9.07 -17.08 -19.80
N TYR A 751 9.15 -15.94 -19.11
CA TYR A 751 9.66 -14.64 -19.56
C TYR A 751 10.45 -13.96 -18.43
N PRO A 752 11.29 -12.93 -18.71
CA PRO A 752 12.04 -12.20 -17.67
C PRO A 752 11.09 -11.51 -16.68
N VAL A 753 11.26 -11.75 -15.38
CA VAL A 753 10.37 -11.27 -14.31
C VAL A 753 11.15 -11.09 -13.00
N GLU A 754 10.73 -10.13 -12.18
CA GLU A 754 11.22 -9.95 -10.82
C GLU A 754 10.16 -10.35 -9.80
N ILE A 755 10.46 -11.32 -8.95
CA ILE A 755 9.53 -11.82 -7.92
C ILE A 755 10.07 -11.42 -6.55
N TYR A 756 9.23 -10.74 -5.77
CA TYR A 756 9.53 -10.27 -4.42
C TYR A 756 8.50 -10.84 -3.42
N GLY A 757 8.99 -11.54 -2.40
CA GLY A 757 8.23 -11.88 -1.20
C GLY A 757 8.57 -10.97 -0.02
N GLY A 758 7.74 -11.05 1.02
CA GLY A 758 7.96 -10.30 2.27
C GLY A 758 6.91 -9.23 2.56
N PHE A 759 5.72 -9.32 1.97
CA PHE A 759 4.67 -8.31 2.10
C PHE A 759 3.57 -8.77 3.06
N ALA A 760 2.99 -7.85 3.82
CA ALA A 760 1.80 -8.06 4.63
C ALA A 760 0.51 -7.98 3.80
N GLY A 761 0.57 -7.40 2.59
CA GLY A 761 -0.61 -7.16 1.76
C GLY A 761 -1.16 -5.75 1.88
N THR A 762 -0.35 -4.79 2.34
CA THR A 762 -0.78 -3.38 2.54
C THR A 762 0.25 -2.36 2.04
N GLU A 763 1.41 -2.82 1.58
CA GLU A 763 2.53 -1.96 1.23
C GLU A 763 2.29 -1.23 -0.10
N ALA A 764 2.68 0.05 -0.14
CA ALA A 764 2.68 0.88 -1.34
C ALA A 764 4.06 0.96 -2.02
N ALA A 765 5.11 0.43 -1.37
CA ALA A 765 6.48 0.49 -1.89
C ALA A 765 7.30 -0.76 -1.56
N LEU A 766 8.15 -1.18 -2.50
CA LEU A 766 9.03 -2.35 -2.37
C LEU A 766 9.93 -2.32 -1.11
N ALA A 767 10.30 -1.12 -0.65
CA ALA A 767 11.15 -0.92 0.52
C ALA A 767 10.45 -1.19 1.86
N GLN A 768 9.11 -1.28 1.88
CA GLN A 768 8.33 -1.57 3.08
C GLN A 768 8.26 -3.07 3.41
N ARG A 769 8.73 -3.93 2.49
CA ARG A 769 8.72 -5.39 2.69
C ARG A 769 9.62 -5.81 3.85
N GLU A 770 9.15 -6.74 4.66
CA GLU A 770 9.84 -7.33 5.79
C GLU A 770 9.87 -8.86 5.67
N VAL A 771 10.86 -9.36 4.92
CA VAL A 771 10.98 -10.78 4.47
C VAL A 771 10.90 -11.80 5.61
N ASP A 772 11.43 -11.45 6.79
CA ASP A 772 11.42 -12.36 7.93
C ASP A 772 10.12 -12.34 8.73
N THR A 773 9.44 -11.19 8.74
CA THR A 773 8.16 -10.97 9.43
C THR A 773 7.00 -11.54 8.63
N TYR A 774 7.01 -11.37 7.30
CA TYR A 774 5.94 -11.77 6.38
C TYR A 774 6.42 -12.84 5.39
N PRO A 775 6.67 -14.08 5.85
CA PRO A 775 7.32 -15.09 5.05
C PRO A 775 6.41 -15.71 3.98
N VAL A 776 6.86 -15.62 2.73
CA VAL A 776 6.30 -16.39 1.60
C VAL A 776 6.89 -17.79 1.60
N ARG A 777 6.04 -18.81 1.79
CA ARG A 777 6.44 -20.22 1.79
C ARG A 777 5.92 -20.93 0.55
N LEU A 778 6.80 -21.45 -0.28
CA LEU A 778 6.45 -22.23 -1.47
C LEU A 778 6.71 -23.73 -1.22
N GLY A 779 5.72 -24.55 -1.56
CA GLY A 779 5.82 -26.02 -1.53
C GLY A 779 5.03 -26.70 -0.42
N ALA A 780 4.98 -28.04 -0.51
CA ALA A 780 4.34 -28.93 0.46
C ALA A 780 5.10 -30.25 0.56
N ASP A 781 5.04 -30.92 1.72
CA ASP A 781 5.74 -32.18 2.05
C ASP A 781 5.44 -33.37 1.10
N ALA A 782 4.54 -33.21 0.12
CA ALA A 782 4.05 -34.27 -0.77
C ALA A 782 4.18 -33.96 -2.28
N SER A 783 4.74 -32.83 -2.71
CA SER A 783 4.86 -32.53 -4.16
C SER A 783 5.92 -33.39 -4.84
N THR A 784 5.62 -33.93 -6.02
CA THR A 784 6.59 -34.72 -6.80
C THR A 784 7.48 -33.88 -7.72
N LEU A 785 7.18 -32.58 -7.85
CA LEU A 785 7.86 -31.63 -8.72
C LEU A 785 8.53 -30.52 -7.91
N SER A 786 9.52 -29.86 -8.54
CA SER A 786 10.16 -28.66 -8.00
C SER A 786 9.13 -27.53 -7.81
N PRO A 787 9.08 -26.83 -6.67
CA PRO A 787 8.15 -25.71 -6.47
C PRO A 787 8.26 -24.63 -7.54
N ILE A 788 9.48 -24.30 -7.97
CA ILE A 788 9.73 -23.33 -9.04
C ILE A 788 10.36 -24.01 -10.27
N ARG A 789 9.82 -23.68 -11.44
CA ARG A 789 10.39 -24.04 -12.74
C ARG A 789 10.64 -22.80 -13.59
N ILE A 790 11.86 -22.67 -14.10
CA ILE A 790 12.28 -21.59 -14.99
C ILE A 790 12.54 -22.18 -16.37
N GLU A 791 11.88 -21.69 -17.40
CA GLU A 791 12.13 -22.11 -18.78
C GLU A 791 13.32 -21.34 -19.37
N ALA A 792 14.14 -22.01 -20.18
CA ALA A 792 15.28 -21.38 -20.84
C ALA A 792 14.91 -20.17 -21.71
N SER A 793 13.66 -20.09 -22.17
CA SER A 793 13.14 -18.93 -22.92
C SER A 793 13.09 -17.64 -22.10
N SER A 794 13.00 -17.72 -20.76
CA SER A 794 12.99 -16.55 -19.90
C SER A 794 14.38 -15.90 -19.73
N LEU A 795 15.43 -16.58 -20.19
CA LEU A 795 16.83 -16.16 -20.09
C LEU A 795 17.52 -16.31 -21.47
N GLY A 796 16.85 -15.86 -22.53
CA GLY A 796 17.26 -16.06 -23.91
C GLY A 796 18.36 -15.11 -24.39
N PHE A 797 18.51 -13.95 -23.74
CA PHE A 797 19.48 -12.91 -24.07
C PHE A 797 20.34 -12.50 -22.86
N PRO A 798 21.56 -11.99 -23.08
CA PRO A 798 22.44 -11.54 -22.00
C PRO A 798 21.92 -10.42 -21.10
N ALA A 799 20.91 -9.66 -21.55
CA ALA A 799 20.29 -8.60 -20.77
C ALA A 799 19.06 -9.07 -19.97
N ASP A 800 18.60 -10.31 -20.21
CA ASP A 800 17.44 -10.86 -19.52
C ASP A 800 17.82 -11.24 -18.09
N VAL A 801 16.96 -10.86 -17.14
CA VAL A 801 17.13 -11.16 -15.73
C VAL A 801 15.86 -11.82 -15.22
N VAL A 802 16.02 -12.93 -14.52
CA VAL A 802 14.97 -13.47 -13.64
C VAL A 802 15.44 -13.29 -12.21
N ARG A 803 14.64 -12.61 -11.40
CA ARG A 803 14.93 -12.36 -9.98
C ARG A 803 13.91 -13.07 -9.10
N ILE A 804 14.40 -13.73 -8.07
CA ILE A 804 13.60 -14.31 -6.99
C ILE A 804 14.18 -13.81 -5.68
N ASP A 805 13.39 -13.04 -4.93
CA ASP A 805 13.83 -12.35 -3.73
C ASP A 805 12.85 -12.55 -2.57
N GLY A 806 13.33 -12.99 -1.40
CA GLY A 806 12.54 -13.01 -0.17
C GLY A 806 11.55 -14.17 -0.05
N VAL A 807 11.88 -15.32 -0.63
CA VAL A 807 11.02 -16.50 -0.68
C VAL A 807 11.62 -17.65 0.13
N ARG A 808 10.77 -18.44 0.79
CA ARG A 808 11.16 -19.66 1.52
C ARG A 808 10.61 -20.89 0.81
N ILE A 809 11.45 -21.89 0.54
CA ILE A 809 11.07 -23.15 -0.11
C ILE A 809 11.30 -24.30 0.87
N ILE A 810 10.26 -25.09 1.12
CA ILE A 810 10.29 -26.24 2.02
C ILE A 810 9.74 -27.46 1.28
N GLY A 811 10.52 -28.56 1.27
CA GLY A 811 10.08 -29.83 0.70
C GLY A 811 10.16 -29.94 -0.84
N GLY A 812 9.65 -31.06 -1.38
CA GLY A 812 9.72 -31.47 -2.80
C GLY A 812 10.54 -32.75 -3.02
N LEU A 813 10.25 -33.52 -4.08
CA LEU A 813 10.95 -34.80 -4.37
C LEU A 813 12.11 -34.70 -5.38
N GLU A 814 12.27 -33.60 -6.12
CA GLU A 814 13.39 -33.40 -7.07
C GLU A 814 14.38 -32.33 -6.59
N HIS A 815 14.08 -31.06 -6.85
CA HIS A 815 14.92 -29.90 -6.55
C HIS A 815 14.03 -28.73 -6.09
N ALA A 816 14.58 -27.74 -5.39
CA ALA A 816 13.79 -26.55 -5.01
C ALA A 816 13.46 -25.69 -6.23
N LEU A 817 14.42 -25.57 -7.15
CA LEU A 817 14.27 -24.82 -8.39
C LEU A 817 14.88 -25.60 -9.56
N SER A 818 14.14 -25.66 -10.67
CA SER A 818 14.55 -26.39 -11.87
C SER A 818 14.62 -25.48 -13.09
N LEU A 819 15.70 -25.61 -13.86
CA LEU A 819 15.86 -24.97 -15.17
C LEU A 819 15.47 -25.98 -16.25
N GLY A 820 14.44 -25.65 -17.03
CA GLY A 820 13.90 -26.49 -18.11
C GLY A 820 14.20 -25.94 -19.51
N GLY A 821 14.29 -26.82 -20.50
CA GLY A 821 14.30 -26.45 -21.92
C GLY A 821 15.68 -26.42 -22.60
N THR A 822 15.65 -26.08 -23.90
CA THR A 822 16.81 -25.82 -24.77
C THR A 822 16.44 -24.64 -25.67
N PRO A 823 17.34 -23.70 -26.02
CA PRO A 823 18.81 -23.75 -25.96
C PRO A 823 19.42 -23.30 -24.62
N VAL A 824 20.75 -23.21 -24.59
CA VAL A 824 21.56 -22.71 -23.46
C VAL A 824 21.12 -21.29 -23.07
N PRO A 825 20.68 -21.06 -21.82
CA PRO A 825 20.37 -19.71 -21.33
C PRO A 825 21.58 -18.78 -21.44
N GLN A 826 21.36 -17.51 -21.81
CA GLN A 826 22.41 -16.49 -21.89
C GLN A 826 22.24 -15.36 -20.87
N GLY A 827 21.09 -15.25 -20.22
CA GLY A 827 20.80 -14.25 -19.18
C GLY A 827 21.29 -14.64 -17.78
N THR A 828 20.92 -13.84 -16.78
CA THR A 828 21.32 -14.02 -15.37
C THR A 828 20.13 -14.39 -14.49
N LEU A 829 20.32 -15.39 -13.63
CA LEU A 829 19.39 -15.73 -12.54
C LEU A 829 19.86 -15.11 -11.23
N GLN A 830 19.05 -14.25 -10.62
CA GLN A 830 19.34 -13.59 -9.35
C GLN A 830 18.47 -14.16 -8.23
N LEU A 831 19.11 -14.75 -7.23
CA LEU A 831 18.48 -15.35 -6.05
C LEU A 831 18.90 -14.57 -4.81
N ALA A 832 17.99 -13.80 -4.24
CA ALA A 832 18.28 -12.96 -3.07
C ALA A 832 17.39 -13.36 -1.89
N LYS A 833 17.91 -13.34 -0.67
CA LYS A 833 17.11 -13.62 0.56
C LYS A 833 16.29 -14.92 0.45
N LEU A 834 16.80 -15.89 -0.31
CA LEU A 834 16.14 -17.16 -0.57
C LEU A 834 16.45 -18.11 0.59
N THR A 835 15.44 -18.73 1.18
CA THR A 835 15.65 -19.79 2.18
C THR A 835 15.18 -21.12 1.62
N VAL A 836 16.06 -22.12 1.56
CA VAL A 836 15.71 -23.50 1.14
C VAL A 836 16.06 -24.45 2.27
N THR A 837 15.07 -25.19 2.79
CA THR A 837 15.28 -26.10 3.93
C THR A 837 14.61 -27.45 3.77
N ASP A 838 15.17 -28.48 4.42
CA ASP A 838 14.55 -29.78 4.66
C ASP A 838 14.07 -30.49 3.37
N GLY A 839 14.96 -30.58 2.38
CA GLY A 839 14.63 -31.09 1.05
C GLY A 839 15.80 -31.76 0.32
N PRO A 840 15.58 -32.15 -0.94
CA PRO A 840 16.64 -32.60 -1.83
C PRO A 840 17.55 -31.42 -2.25
N GLN A 841 18.43 -31.62 -3.23
CA GLN A 841 19.30 -30.57 -3.75
C GLN A 841 18.51 -29.31 -4.17
N ALA A 842 18.89 -28.13 -3.68
CA ALA A 842 18.19 -26.89 -4.00
C ALA A 842 18.31 -26.53 -5.49
N LEU A 843 19.53 -26.51 -6.02
CA LEU A 843 19.82 -25.97 -7.34
C LEU A 843 20.61 -26.96 -8.19
N TRP A 844 20.09 -27.21 -9.40
CA TRP A 844 20.80 -27.88 -10.48
C TRP A 844 20.98 -26.89 -11.63
N LEU A 845 22.24 -26.49 -11.89
CA LEU A 845 22.56 -25.37 -12.77
C LEU A 845 23.40 -25.81 -13.98
N PRO A 846 22.80 -25.95 -15.18
CA PRO A 846 23.54 -26.06 -16.43
C PRO A 846 23.73 -24.68 -17.09
N GLU A 847 24.98 -24.31 -17.38
CA GLU A 847 25.36 -23.26 -18.37
C GLU A 847 24.83 -21.81 -18.16
N VAL A 848 24.21 -21.47 -17.03
CA VAL A 848 23.67 -20.11 -16.75
C VAL A 848 24.50 -19.34 -15.72
N ALA A 849 24.52 -18.00 -15.83
CA ALA A 849 25.08 -17.14 -14.79
C ALA A 849 24.09 -17.04 -13.60
N VAL A 850 24.57 -17.29 -12.39
CA VAL A 850 23.76 -17.22 -11.17
C VAL A 850 24.40 -16.33 -10.12
N GLU A 851 23.63 -15.41 -9.59
CA GLU A 851 24.00 -14.55 -8.47
C GLU A 851 23.12 -14.92 -7.26
N ILE A 852 23.76 -15.29 -6.16
CA ILE A 852 23.11 -15.67 -4.91
C ILE A 852 23.54 -14.69 -3.83
N SER A 853 22.61 -13.99 -3.20
CA SER A 853 22.90 -13.02 -2.13
C SER A 853 22.00 -13.21 -0.92
N GLU A 854 22.52 -12.99 0.29
CA GLU A 854 21.74 -12.99 1.55
C GLU A 854 20.87 -14.25 1.76
N SER A 855 21.26 -15.39 1.19
CA SER A 855 20.41 -16.59 1.09
C SER A 855 20.82 -17.69 2.07
N ARG A 856 19.89 -18.59 2.42
CA ARG A 856 20.07 -19.65 3.42
C ARG A 856 19.71 -21.02 2.83
N PHE A 857 20.68 -21.93 2.77
CA PHE A 857 20.50 -23.32 2.32
C PHE A 857 20.80 -24.26 3.48
N GLU A 858 19.76 -24.91 4.02
CA GLU A 858 19.91 -25.70 5.24
C GLU A 858 19.33 -27.12 5.16
N ARG A 859 20.05 -28.08 5.73
CA ARG A 859 19.57 -29.47 5.90
C ARG A 859 19.14 -30.13 4.58
N LEU A 860 19.82 -29.78 3.49
CA LEU A 860 19.55 -30.36 2.17
C LEU A 860 20.36 -31.63 1.97
N SER A 861 19.76 -32.64 1.35
CA SER A 861 20.40 -33.95 1.16
C SER A 861 20.38 -34.40 -0.29
N ALA A 862 21.56 -34.70 -0.85
CA ALA A 862 21.69 -35.17 -2.22
C ALA A 862 22.78 -36.23 -2.38
N SER A 863 22.90 -36.80 -3.58
CA SER A 863 24.04 -37.68 -3.87
C SER A 863 25.35 -36.88 -3.99
N ARG A 864 25.27 -35.65 -4.51
CA ARG A 864 26.38 -34.73 -4.82
C ARG A 864 25.87 -33.30 -4.75
N GLY A 865 26.59 -32.38 -4.12
CA GLY A 865 26.15 -30.98 -3.95
C GLY A 865 24.88 -30.92 -3.14
N GLY A 866 24.96 -31.06 -1.81
CA GLY A 866 23.77 -31.12 -0.95
C GLY A 866 22.82 -29.94 -1.17
N ALA A 867 23.35 -28.74 -1.43
CA ALA A 867 22.58 -27.57 -1.82
C ALA A 867 22.66 -27.27 -3.33
N ILE A 868 23.88 -27.14 -3.87
CA ILE A 868 24.10 -26.64 -5.23
C ILE A 868 24.96 -27.63 -6.01
N TYR A 869 24.51 -27.95 -7.22
CA TYR A 869 25.28 -28.69 -8.20
C TYR A 869 25.40 -27.90 -9.49
N MET A 870 26.64 -27.67 -9.89
CA MET A 870 26.99 -26.95 -11.10
C MET A 870 27.70 -27.86 -12.08
N ARG A 871 27.29 -27.80 -13.35
CA ARG A 871 27.92 -28.55 -14.43
C ARG A 871 27.88 -27.77 -15.74
N TYR A 872 28.98 -27.80 -16.49
CA TYR A 872 29.07 -27.31 -17.87
C TYR A 872 29.10 -25.78 -18.07
N GLY A 873 29.82 -24.98 -17.28
CA GLY A 873 30.30 -23.67 -17.80
C GLY A 873 29.46 -22.40 -17.59
N GLY A 874 28.78 -22.23 -16.46
CA GLY A 874 28.25 -20.92 -16.01
C GLY A 874 29.12 -20.25 -14.94
N SER A 875 28.94 -18.95 -14.66
CA SER A 875 29.58 -18.26 -13.53
C SER A 875 28.63 -18.19 -12.33
N VAL A 876 29.11 -18.53 -11.14
CA VAL A 876 28.31 -18.40 -9.91
C VAL A 876 28.98 -17.48 -8.92
N THR A 877 28.23 -16.50 -8.44
CA THR A 877 28.63 -15.57 -7.38
C THR A 877 27.73 -15.76 -6.18
N ILE A 878 28.32 -15.97 -5.01
CA ILE A 878 27.62 -16.17 -3.74
C ILE A 878 28.11 -15.11 -2.76
N THR A 879 27.21 -14.28 -2.25
CA THR A 879 27.52 -13.22 -1.29
C THR A 879 26.64 -13.31 -0.04
N ASP A 880 27.22 -13.05 1.14
CA ASP A 880 26.47 -12.88 2.40
C ASP A 880 25.49 -14.01 2.71
N SER A 881 25.83 -15.25 2.33
CA SER A 881 24.91 -16.40 2.35
C SER A 881 25.33 -17.48 3.35
N VAL A 882 24.38 -18.32 3.75
CA VAL A 882 24.54 -19.36 4.76
C VAL A 882 24.26 -20.74 4.16
N PHE A 883 25.21 -21.66 4.31
CA PHE A 883 25.08 -23.08 3.97
C PHE A 883 25.26 -23.92 5.22
N ARG A 884 24.17 -24.48 5.74
CA ARG A 884 24.18 -25.13 7.04
C ARG A 884 23.66 -26.57 7.00
N ASP A 885 24.40 -27.49 7.63
CA ASP A 885 23.96 -28.87 7.85
C ASP A 885 23.55 -29.61 6.54
N ASN A 886 24.11 -29.22 5.40
CA ASN A 886 23.84 -29.87 4.11
C ASN A 886 24.66 -31.16 3.97
N GLN A 887 24.12 -32.15 3.28
CA GLN A 887 24.71 -33.48 3.18
C GLN A 887 24.75 -33.99 1.73
N ALA A 888 25.91 -34.48 1.33
CA ALA A 888 26.09 -35.25 0.09
C ALA A 888 26.65 -36.64 0.39
N SER A 889 26.14 -37.70 -0.25
CA SER A 889 26.70 -39.05 -0.05
C SER A 889 28.06 -39.28 -0.72
N ASP A 890 28.48 -38.41 -1.65
CA ASP A 890 29.70 -38.55 -2.45
C ASP A 890 30.57 -37.28 -2.40
N ARG A 891 30.11 -36.14 -2.95
CA ARG A 891 30.99 -34.96 -3.14
C ARG A 891 30.26 -33.65 -2.87
N GLY A 892 30.94 -32.73 -2.18
CA GLY A 892 30.47 -31.36 -1.95
C GLY A 892 29.24 -31.35 -1.07
N GLY A 893 29.41 -31.32 0.26
CA GLY A 893 28.28 -31.42 1.18
C GLY A 893 27.29 -30.27 1.03
N ALA A 894 27.78 -29.07 0.68
CA ALA A 894 26.95 -27.96 0.23
C ALA A 894 27.02 -27.78 -1.30
N ILE A 895 28.23 -27.59 -1.84
CA ILE A 895 28.43 -27.17 -3.23
C ILE A 895 29.35 -28.15 -3.94
N ILE A 896 28.94 -28.59 -5.12
CA ILE A 896 29.82 -29.27 -6.07
C ILE A 896 29.92 -28.48 -7.37
N VAL A 897 31.16 -28.39 -7.85
CA VAL A 897 31.54 -27.65 -9.03
C VAL A 897 32.20 -28.62 -10.01
N TRP A 898 31.61 -28.77 -11.20
CA TRP A 898 32.19 -29.49 -12.32
C TRP A 898 32.31 -28.62 -13.55
N ASP A 899 33.55 -28.44 -13.99
CA ASP A 899 33.90 -27.66 -15.17
C ASP A 899 33.05 -26.37 -15.30
N PRO A 900 33.29 -25.33 -14.47
CA PRO A 900 32.88 -23.98 -14.83
C PRO A 900 34.05 -23.01 -14.84
N LEU A 901 33.93 -21.99 -15.69
CA LEU A 901 34.74 -20.79 -15.56
C LEU A 901 34.04 -19.86 -14.54
N SER A 902 34.66 -19.78 -13.35
CA SER A 902 34.44 -18.93 -12.16
C SER A 902 33.33 -19.30 -11.14
N LEU A 903 33.76 -19.63 -9.93
CA LEU A 903 32.97 -19.59 -8.69
C LEU A 903 33.57 -18.52 -7.77
N THR A 904 32.75 -17.56 -7.36
CA THR A 904 33.10 -16.53 -6.39
C THR A 904 32.23 -16.66 -5.16
N ILE A 905 32.83 -16.65 -3.97
CA ILE A 905 32.14 -16.67 -2.68
C ILE A 905 32.69 -15.52 -1.82
N SER A 906 31.84 -14.68 -1.24
CA SER A 906 32.24 -13.63 -0.31
C SER A 906 31.28 -13.46 0.87
N GLY A 907 31.78 -13.06 2.04
CA GLY A 907 30.94 -12.70 3.19
C GLY A 907 30.06 -13.84 3.73
N SER A 908 30.35 -15.10 3.37
CA SER A 908 29.42 -16.22 3.55
C SER A 908 29.84 -17.17 4.69
N SER A 909 28.96 -18.11 5.06
CA SER A 909 29.25 -19.13 6.09
C SER A 909 28.83 -20.54 5.67
N PHE A 910 29.71 -21.51 5.90
CA PHE A 910 29.50 -22.93 5.67
C PHE A 910 29.67 -23.67 6.99
N THR A 911 28.57 -24.12 7.59
CA THR A 911 28.57 -24.76 8.92
C THR A 911 27.99 -26.16 8.90
N GLY A 912 28.68 -27.14 9.47
CA GLY A 912 28.12 -28.48 9.70
C GLY A 912 27.83 -29.29 8.43
N ASN A 913 28.36 -28.91 7.27
CA ASN A 913 28.10 -29.62 6.02
C ASN A 913 28.92 -30.93 5.95
N THR A 914 28.36 -31.97 5.33
CA THR A 914 28.95 -33.32 5.32
C THR A 914 29.00 -33.97 3.93
N ALA A 915 30.13 -34.60 3.59
CA ALA A 915 30.29 -35.39 2.36
C ALA A 915 31.30 -36.55 2.49
N GLU A 916 31.51 -37.33 1.43
CA GLU A 916 32.68 -38.22 1.36
C GLU A 916 33.95 -37.45 0.94
N TRP A 917 33.82 -36.48 0.02
CA TRP A 917 34.90 -35.55 -0.38
C TRP A 917 34.42 -34.11 -0.39
N GLY A 918 35.16 -33.20 0.23
CA GLY A 918 34.79 -31.78 0.32
C GLY A 918 33.53 -31.59 1.17
N GLY A 919 33.68 -31.54 2.50
CA GLY A 919 32.54 -31.54 3.42
C GLY A 919 31.60 -30.35 3.20
N ALA A 920 32.10 -29.20 2.76
CA ALA A 920 31.30 -28.09 2.26
C ALA A 920 31.40 -27.96 0.73
N VAL A 921 32.60 -27.76 0.19
CA VAL A 921 32.83 -27.42 -1.22
C VAL A 921 33.73 -28.45 -1.88
N TYR A 922 33.31 -28.93 -3.05
CA TYR A 922 34.11 -29.79 -3.91
C TYR A 922 34.25 -29.16 -5.29
N VAL A 923 35.49 -28.89 -5.70
CA VAL A 923 35.82 -28.39 -7.05
C VAL A 923 36.61 -29.46 -7.79
N TRP A 924 36.16 -29.77 -9.00
CA TRP A 924 36.84 -30.66 -9.91
C TRP A 924 36.76 -30.17 -11.34
N ASN A 925 37.90 -30.27 -12.00
CA ASN A 925 38.07 -30.03 -13.42
C ASN A 925 38.43 -31.34 -14.12
N ASP A 926 38.10 -31.48 -15.41
CA ASP A 926 38.59 -32.57 -16.23
C ASP A 926 40.11 -32.45 -16.46
N PRO A 927 40.93 -33.47 -16.10
CA PRO A 927 42.38 -33.44 -16.32
C PRO A 927 42.81 -33.31 -17.78
N ASP A 928 41.92 -33.61 -18.73
CA ASP A 928 42.15 -33.46 -20.15
C ASP A 928 41.72 -32.06 -20.69
N ASP A 929 41.12 -31.19 -19.86
CA ASP A 929 40.74 -29.81 -20.21
C ASP A 929 41.84 -28.81 -19.83
N ALA A 930 42.23 -27.95 -20.78
CA ALA A 930 43.26 -26.94 -20.58
C ALA A 930 42.74 -25.65 -19.91
N THR A 931 41.43 -25.56 -19.65
CA THR A 931 40.80 -24.44 -18.93
C THR A 931 40.62 -24.79 -17.46
N TYR A 932 41.18 -23.97 -16.56
CA TYR A 932 41.13 -24.21 -15.12
C TYR A 932 39.89 -23.56 -14.51
N ALA A 933 39.20 -24.29 -13.62
CA ALA A 933 38.21 -23.69 -12.75
C ALA A 933 38.85 -22.56 -11.92
N GLN A 934 38.23 -21.39 -11.91
CA GLN A 934 38.64 -20.24 -11.10
C GLN A 934 37.80 -20.23 -9.83
N LEU A 935 38.44 -20.34 -8.67
CA LEU A 935 37.79 -20.23 -7.38
C LEU A 935 38.33 -19.00 -6.66
N SER A 936 37.44 -18.08 -6.29
CA SER A 936 37.75 -16.97 -5.40
C SER A 936 36.85 -17.04 -4.18
N VAL A 937 37.44 -17.13 -2.99
CA VAL A 937 36.70 -17.10 -1.72
C VAL A 937 37.29 -16.01 -0.83
N THR A 938 36.48 -15.07 -0.38
CA THR A 938 36.89 -14.00 0.54
C THR A 938 35.96 -13.89 1.74
N ASP A 939 36.48 -13.41 2.87
CA ASP A 939 35.66 -13.02 4.05
C ASP A 939 34.62 -14.07 4.47
N THR A 940 34.99 -15.35 4.41
CA THR A 940 34.06 -16.49 4.53
C THR A 940 34.52 -17.46 5.61
N SER A 941 33.56 -18.05 6.33
CA SER A 941 33.82 -19.03 7.38
C SER A 941 33.40 -20.46 7.00
N PHE A 942 34.22 -21.43 7.36
CA PHE A 942 33.98 -22.87 7.25
C PHE A 942 34.11 -23.50 8.63
N ILE A 943 32.99 -23.85 9.25
CA ILE A 943 32.93 -24.28 10.66
C ILE A 943 32.34 -25.68 10.76
N ALA A 944 33.03 -26.58 11.47
CA ALA A 944 32.53 -27.92 11.79
C ALA A 944 32.06 -28.76 10.58
N ASN A 945 32.61 -28.52 9.39
CA ASN A 945 32.31 -29.32 8.21
C ASN A 945 33.09 -30.64 8.24
N SER A 946 32.53 -31.71 7.68
CA SER A 946 33.15 -33.03 7.74
C SER A 946 33.14 -33.77 6.41
N ALA A 947 34.28 -34.40 6.08
CA ALA A 947 34.41 -35.30 4.94
C ALA A 947 34.88 -36.70 5.37
N GLY A 948 34.33 -37.76 4.77
CA GLY A 948 34.77 -39.13 5.04
C GLY A 948 36.24 -39.38 4.63
N SER A 949 36.66 -38.85 3.48
CA SER A 949 37.98 -39.09 2.90
C SER A 949 38.91 -37.87 2.93
N GLY A 950 38.50 -36.72 2.38
CA GLY A 950 39.42 -35.59 2.29
C GLY A 950 38.77 -34.23 2.11
N GLY A 951 39.40 -33.20 2.70
CA GLY A 951 38.96 -31.82 2.63
C GLY A 951 37.71 -31.61 3.48
N GLY A 952 37.86 -31.60 4.81
CA GLY A 952 36.71 -31.54 5.71
C GLY A 952 35.84 -30.31 5.47
N ALA A 953 36.42 -29.19 5.03
CA ALA A 953 35.69 -28.10 4.42
C ALA A 953 35.75 -28.15 2.88
N MET A 954 36.95 -28.11 2.30
CA MET A 954 37.15 -27.92 0.87
C MET A 954 38.04 -29.00 0.26
N TYR A 955 37.59 -29.59 -0.83
CA TYR A 955 38.40 -30.45 -1.69
C TYR A 955 38.53 -29.79 -3.06
N LEU A 956 39.78 -29.51 -3.47
CA LEU A 956 40.07 -28.76 -4.68
C LEU A 956 41.00 -29.58 -5.57
N GLU A 957 40.55 -29.82 -6.79
CA GLU A 957 41.28 -30.55 -7.82
C GLU A 957 41.39 -29.71 -9.10
N GLU A 958 42.62 -29.52 -9.60
CA GLU A 958 42.95 -28.90 -10.90
C GLU A 958 42.32 -27.50 -11.12
N SER A 959 42.62 -26.55 -10.23
CA SER A 959 41.99 -25.22 -10.21
C SER A 959 42.98 -24.09 -9.91
N THR A 960 42.67 -22.89 -10.40
CA THR A 960 43.29 -21.65 -9.90
C THR A 960 42.48 -21.16 -8.72
N VAL A 961 43.13 -20.99 -7.57
CA VAL A 961 42.45 -20.80 -6.29
C VAL A 961 43.01 -19.56 -5.60
N ASN A 962 42.14 -18.61 -5.29
CA ASN A 962 42.43 -17.47 -4.44
C ASN A 962 41.55 -17.53 -3.19
N LEU A 963 42.18 -17.72 -2.03
CA LEU A 963 41.52 -17.78 -0.73
C LEU A 963 42.07 -16.63 0.13
N ASP A 964 41.22 -15.71 0.56
CA ASP A 964 41.63 -14.52 1.31
C ASP A 964 40.71 -14.28 2.50
N ALA A 965 41.26 -13.88 3.65
CA ALA A 965 40.46 -13.54 4.84
C ALA A 965 39.48 -14.66 5.28
N LEU A 966 39.92 -15.93 5.28
CA LEU A 966 39.06 -17.07 5.59
C LEU A 966 39.27 -17.61 7.01
N VAL A 967 38.20 -18.18 7.57
CA VAL A 967 38.26 -18.90 8.85
C VAL A 967 37.84 -20.35 8.65
N PHE A 968 38.75 -21.29 8.93
CA PHE A 968 38.48 -22.72 8.99
C PHE A 968 38.55 -23.21 10.43
N ASN A 969 37.41 -23.50 11.04
CA ASN A 969 37.32 -23.93 12.43
C ASN A 969 36.70 -25.32 12.58
N ASP A 970 37.33 -26.20 13.37
CA ASP A 970 36.80 -27.52 13.76
C ASP A 970 36.37 -28.42 12.58
N ASN A 971 36.95 -28.25 11.40
CA ASN A 971 36.63 -29.11 10.26
C ASN A 971 37.37 -30.45 10.37
N SER A 972 36.76 -31.54 9.88
CA SER A 972 37.33 -32.88 10.06
C SER A 972 37.24 -33.77 8.82
N ALA A 973 38.34 -34.45 8.49
CA ALA A 973 38.37 -35.47 7.45
C ALA A 973 39.45 -36.53 7.69
N ASP A 974 39.46 -37.64 6.94
CA ASP A 974 40.58 -38.59 6.99
C ASP A 974 41.91 -37.92 6.56
N TYR A 975 41.86 -36.96 5.64
CA TYR A 975 43.00 -36.25 5.09
C TYR A 975 42.69 -34.76 4.86
N GLY A 976 43.54 -33.83 5.31
CA GLY A 976 43.26 -32.40 5.12
C GLY A 976 41.99 -31.98 5.87
N GLY A 977 42.08 -31.84 7.19
CA GLY A 977 40.89 -31.63 8.04
C GLY A 977 40.09 -30.39 7.65
N ALA A 978 40.72 -29.34 7.14
CA ALA A 978 40.05 -28.24 6.45
C ALA A 978 40.13 -28.38 4.92
N ILE A 979 41.33 -28.33 4.36
CA ILE A 979 41.55 -28.27 2.90
C ILE A 979 42.36 -29.47 2.42
N TYR A 980 41.89 -30.10 1.34
CA TYR A 980 42.67 -31.05 0.55
C TYR A 980 42.88 -30.49 -0.85
N LEU A 981 44.16 -30.28 -1.21
CA LEU A 981 44.56 -29.90 -2.57
C LEU A 981 45.19 -31.09 -3.28
N ARG A 982 44.63 -31.44 -4.44
CA ARG A 982 45.14 -32.50 -5.33
C ARG A 982 45.30 -31.95 -6.74
N ASN A 983 46.43 -32.22 -7.39
CA ASN A 983 46.58 -31.94 -8.81
C ASN A 983 47.06 -33.21 -9.56
N GLY A 984 46.65 -33.34 -10.81
CA GLY A 984 46.98 -34.39 -11.76
C GLY A 984 48.17 -34.03 -12.66
N ALA A 985 49.32 -33.64 -12.10
CA ALA A 985 50.64 -33.72 -12.73
C ALA A 985 50.76 -33.33 -14.24
N ALA A 986 50.66 -32.04 -14.58
CA ALA A 986 51.23 -31.53 -15.84
C ALA A 986 51.67 -30.04 -15.80
N ASP A 987 50.95 -29.15 -15.12
CA ASP A 987 51.21 -27.71 -15.12
C ASP A 987 51.17 -27.09 -13.71
N ALA A 988 51.78 -25.91 -13.53
CA ALA A 988 51.88 -25.22 -12.25
C ALA A 988 50.60 -24.42 -11.96
N ASP A 989 49.74 -24.94 -11.09
CA ASP A 989 48.62 -24.18 -10.52
C ASP A 989 49.16 -22.95 -9.76
N VAL A 990 48.41 -21.86 -9.81
CA VAL A 990 48.61 -20.73 -8.90
C VAL A 990 47.55 -20.83 -7.82
N ILE A 991 47.96 -21.31 -6.65
CA ILE A 991 47.11 -21.36 -5.46
C ILE A 991 47.68 -20.37 -4.46
N GLU A 992 46.87 -19.39 -4.11
CA GLU A 992 47.22 -18.35 -3.16
C GLU A 992 46.23 -18.36 -2.00
N ILE A 993 46.77 -18.49 -0.79
CA ILE A 993 46.02 -18.43 0.45
C ILE A 993 46.59 -17.29 1.27
N ARG A 994 45.75 -16.33 1.67
CA ARG A 994 46.18 -15.14 2.39
C ARG A 994 45.29 -14.84 3.57
N ASN A 995 45.85 -14.18 4.58
CA ASN A 995 45.10 -13.56 5.67
C ASN A 995 44.11 -14.52 6.37
N SER A 996 44.41 -15.82 6.43
CA SER A 996 43.45 -16.86 6.79
C SER A 996 43.83 -17.57 8.09
N ARG A 997 42.83 -18.10 8.81
CA ARG A 997 43.00 -18.80 10.09
C ARG A 997 42.49 -20.23 10.01
N PHE A 998 43.30 -21.17 10.45
CA PHE A 998 42.99 -22.59 10.55
C PHE A 998 43.08 -23.03 12.01
N VAL A 999 41.93 -23.24 12.65
CA VAL A 999 41.82 -23.49 14.10
C VAL A 999 41.14 -24.84 14.37
N GLY A 1000 41.73 -25.69 15.20
CA GLY A 1000 41.06 -26.90 15.71
C GLY A 1000 40.71 -27.96 14.65
N ASN A 1001 41.25 -27.87 13.43
CA ASN A 1001 40.89 -28.79 12.36
C ASN A 1001 41.57 -30.16 12.56
N HIS A 1002 40.89 -31.24 12.18
CA HIS A 1002 41.27 -32.60 12.59
C HIS A 1002 41.35 -33.59 11.42
N ALA A 1003 42.53 -34.18 11.22
CA ALA A 1003 42.76 -35.31 10.33
C ALA A 1003 42.67 -36.65 11.09
N THR A 1004 41.52 -37.33 11.00
CA THR A 1004 41.13 -38.49 11.81
C THR A 1004 41.97 -39.74 11.56
N ASN A 1005 42.34 -40.04 10.31
CA ASN A 1005 43.05 -41.26 9.93
C ASN A 1005 44.32 -41.00 9.09
N GLY A 1006 44.74 -39.74 8.99
CA GLY A 1006 45.74 -39.32 8.03
C GLY A 1006 46.60 -38.14 8.44
N ALA A 1007 46.90 -37.28 7.47
CA ALA A 1007 47.90 -36.22 7.57
C ALA A 1007 47.32 -34.89 7.09
N GLY A 1008 47.82 -33.78 7.62
CA GLY A 1008 47.34 -32.44 7.33
C GLY A 1008 46.09 -32.12 8.14
N GLY A 1009 46.23 -31.83 9.44
CA GLY A 1009 45.09 -31.53 10.32
C GLY A 1009 44.32 -30.30 9.87
N ALA A 1010 45.01 -29.24 9.44
CA ALA A 1010 44.40 -28.17 8.66
C ALA A 1010 44.43 -28.48 7.16
N MET A 1011 45.62 -28.63 6.58
CA MET A 1011 45.78 -28.69 5.13
C MET A 1011 46.60 -29.88 4.67
N ARG A 1012 46.16 -30.52 3.59
CA ARG A 1012 46.94 -31.54 2.88
C ARG A 1012 47.19 -31.12 1.43
N LEU A 1013 48.46 -31.02 1.08
CA LEU A 1013 48.93 -30.58 -0.24
C LEU A 1013 49.67 -31.74 -0.92
N GLN A 1014 49.09 -32.26 -2.00
CA GLN A 1014 49.71 -33.36 -2.76
C GLN A 1014 50.56 -32.92 -3.95
N ASP A 1015 50.58 -31.63 -4.31
CA ASP A 1015 51.33 -31.12 -5.46
C ASP A 1015 51.96 -29.73 -5.23
N SER A 1016 52.80 -29.25 -6.16
CA SER A 1016 53.60 -28.00 -6.06
C SER A 1016 52.93 -26.78 -6.70
N GLY A 1017 52.98 -25.61 -6.06
CA GLY A 1017 52.44 -24.34 -6.60
C GLY A 1017 51.67 -23.46 -5.59
N VAL A 1018 51.62 -23.87 -4.32
CA VAL A 1018 50.87 -23.18 -3.26
C VAL A 1018 51.74 -22.10 -2.59
N THR A 1019 51.21 -20.89 -2.49
CA THR A 1019 51.76 -19.80 -1.66
C THR A 1019 50.77 -19.49 -0.54
N VAL A 1020 51.26 -19.49 0.70
CA VAL A 1020 50.49 -19.12 1.89
C VAL A 1020 51.12 -17.87 2.49
N VAL A 1021 50.34 -16.81 2.63
CA VAL A 1021 50.80 -15.52 3.13
C VAL A 1021 49.99 -15.15 4.36
N ASN A 1022 50.64 -14.65 5.40
CA ASN A 1022 50.00 -14.00 6.53
C ASN A 1022 48.85 -14.82 7.13
N SER A 1023 49.09 -16.09 7.44
CA SER A 1023 48.04 -17.03 7.87
C SER A 1023 48.44 -17.80 9.14
N GLU A 1024 47.44 -18.27 9.87
CA GLU A 1024 47.59 -18.91 11.18
C GLU A 1024 47.12 -20.37 11.17
N PHE A 1025 47.90 -21.24 11.80
CA PHE A 1025 47.58 -22.65 12.04
C PHE A 1025 47.65 -22.91 13.55
N VAL A 1026 46.49 -23.03 14.18
CA VAL A 1026 46.34 -23.12 15.64
C VAL A 1026 45.60 -24.40 16.03
N ASP A 1027 46.17 -25.18 16.95
CA ASP A 1027 45.51 -26.34 17.58
C ASP A 1027 44.94 -27.40 16.61
N ASN A 1028 45.50 -27.50 15.41
CA ASN A 1028 45.10 -28.52 14.44
C ASN A 1028 45.77 -29.87 14.76
N ASP A 1029 45.05 -30.97 14.59
CA ASP A 1029 45.53 -32.32 14.92
C ASP A 1029 45.53 -33.26 13.71
N ALA A 1030 46.57 -34.08 13.61
CA ALA A 1030 46.65 -35.16 12.63
C ALA A 1030 47.26 -36.44 13.24
N THR A 1031 46.61 -37.57 13.02
CA THR A 1031 47.08 -38.85 13.59
C THR A 1031 48.42 -39.34 13.04
N THR A 1032 48.89 -38.87 11.87
CA THR A 1032 50.15 -39.34 11.27
C THR A 1032 51.23 -38.27 11.13
N ALA A 1033 50.99 -37.16 10.43
CA ALA A 1033 51.99 -36.12 10.22
C ALA A 1033 51.34 -34.80 9.80
N GLY A 1034 52.00 -33.66 10.07
CA GLY A 1034 51.51 -32.36 9.65
C GLY A 1034 50.22 -31.97 10.37
N GLY A 1035 50.28 -31.71 11.67
CA GLY A 1035 49.11 -31.29 12.47
C GLY A 1035 48.48 -30.03 11.89
N GLY A 1036 49.28 -28.99 11.62
CA GLY A 1036 48.87 -27.88 10.76
C GLY A 1036 48.82 -28.34 9.31
N VAL A 1037 49.98 -28.51 8.68
CA VAL A 1037 50.07 -28.76 7.23
C VAL A 1037 50.86 -30.01 6.91
N TRP A 1038 50.38 -30.81 5.96
CA TRP A 1038 51.15 -31.87 5.30
C TRP A 1038 51.31 -31.53 3.82
N GLY A 1039 52.54 -31.47 3.31
CA GLY A 1039 52.82 -31.20 1.90
C GLY A 1039 53.86 -30.09 1.69
N ARG A 1040 53.91 -29.53 0.48
CA ARG A 1040 54.87 -28.46 0.14
C ARG A 1040 54.20 -27.18 -0.36
N ALA A 1041 54.54 -26.04 0.25
CA ALA A 1041 54.13 -24.69 -0.12
C ALA A 1041 55.22 -23.67 0.29
N ASP A 1042 55.19 -22.48 -0.31
CA ASP A 1042 55.94 -21.33 0.19
C ASP A 1042 55.10 -20.58 1.22
N PHE A 1043 55.68 -20.26 2.37
CA PHE A 1043 55.02 -19.59 3.49
C PHE A 1043 55.69 -18.24 3.77
N PHE A 1044 54.89 -17.18 3.88
CA PHE A 1044 55.36 -15.82 4.17
C PHE A 1044 54.57 -15.26 5.36
N GLY A 1045 55.22 -14.90 6.47
CA GLY A 1045 54.53 -14.28 7.61
C GLY A 1045 53.51 -15.19 8.32
N CYS A 1046 53.72 -16.51 8.33
CA CYS A 1046 52.74 -17.47 8.86
C CYS A 1046 53.09 -17.95 10.28
N THR A 1047 52.06 -18.33 11.05
CA THR A 1047 52.19 -18.84 12.44
C THR A 1047 51.70 -20.28 12.56
N PHE A 1048 52.45 -21.12 13.27
CA PHE A 1048 52.10 -22.48 13.66
C PHE A 1048 52.23 -22.65 15.18
N THR A 1049 51.14 -22.91 15.89
CA THR A 1049 51.14 -23.10 17.34
C THR A 1049 50.10 -24.12 17.78
N GLY A 1050 50.41 -24.88 18.83
CA GLY A 1050 49.48 -25.81 19.47
C GLY A 1050 49.09 -27.02 18.61
N ASN A 1051 49.64 -27.15 17.40
CA ASN A 1051 49.26 -28.23 16.50
C ASN A 1051 49.83 -29.57 17.00
N THR A 1052 49.15 -30.67 16.71
CA THR A 1052 49.51 -32.01 17.20
C THR A 1052 49.60 -33.02 16.06
N ALA A 1053 50.69 -33.80 16.03
CA ALA A 1053 50.85 -34.95 15.13
C ALA A 1053 52.02 -35.85 15.55
N ASN A 1054 52.06 -37.08 15.03
CA ASN A 1054 53.18 -38.01 15.25
C ASN A 1054 54.50 -37.53 14.61
N SER A 1055 54.45 -36.71 13.54
CA SER A 1055 55.63 -36.13 12.90
C SER A 1055 55.33 -34.77 12.31
N GLY A 1056 56.12 -33.75 12.64
CA GLY A 1056 55.93 -32.37 12.20
C GLY A 1056 54.55 -31.82 12.58
N PRO A 1057 54.26 -31.60 13.88
CA PRO A 1057 52.98 -31.07 14.33
C PRO A 1057 52.61 -29.75 13.65
N GLY A 1058 53.56 -28.84 13.38
CA GLY A 1058 53.26 -27.62 12.60
C GLY A 1058 53.18 -27.91 11.10
N LEU A 1059 54.25 -28.46 10.54
CA LEU A 1059 54.36 -28.78 9.12
C LEU A 1059 55.18 -30.07 8.91
N TYR A 1060 54.69 -30.96 8.06
CA TYR A 1060 55.45 -32.08 7.50
C TYR A 1060 55.56 -31.95 5.98
N ALA A 1061 56.77 -31.75 5.47
CA ALA A 1061 57.08 -31.68 4.05
C ALA A 1061 57.77 -32.97 3.56
N PRO A 1062 57.12 -33.79 2.72
CA PRO A 1062 57.76 -34.95 2.09
C PRO A 1062 58.86 -34.50 1.11
N ALA A 1063 59.76 -35.40 0.71
CA ALA A 1063 60.83 -35.07 -0.25
C ALA A 1063 60.27 -34.53 -1.59
N GLY A 1064 60.92 -33.50 -2.15
CA GLY A 1064 60.42 -32.73 -3.29
C GLY A 1064 61.22 -31.44 -3.52
N ALA A 1065 60.71 -30.53 -4.37
CA ALA A 1065 61.36 -29.26 -4.68
C ALA A 1065 61.58 -28.38 -3.44
N ALA A 1066 62.56 -27.46 -3.51
CA ALA A 1066 62.84 -26.53 -2.42
C ALA A 1066 61.63 -25.64 -2.14
N MET A 1067 61.37 -25.35 -0.86
CA MET A 1067 60.34 -24.42 -0.41
C MET A 1067 60.95 -23.34 0.48
N VAL A 1068 60.26 -22.21 0.61
CA VAL A 1068 60.64 -21.08 1.46
C VAL A 1068 59.61 -20.88 2.58
N MET A 1069 60.08 -20.70 3.80
CA MET A 1069 59.33 -20.17 4.94
C MET A 1069 60.01 -18.88 5.38
N ASP A 1070 59.46 -17.74 5.01
CA ASP A 1070 60.02 -16.42 5.29
C ASP A 1070 59.18 -15.70 6.36
N HIS A 1071 59.81 -15.09 7.35
CA HIS A 1071 59.12 -14.40 8.46
C HIS A 1071 58.07 -15.25 9.19
N CYS A 1072 58.26 -16.57 9.29
CA CYS A 1072 57.31 -17.48 9.92
C CYS A 1072 57.67 -17.82 11.38
N VAL A 1073 56.68 -18.18 12.18
CA VAL A 1073 56.84 -18.61 13.58
C VAL A 1073 56.24 -20.00 13.75
N ALA A 1074 57.00 -20.94 14.34
CA ALA A 1074 56.49 -22.25 14.74
C ALA A 1074 56.93 -22.60 16.16
N TYR A 1075 56.00 -22.53 17.12
CA TYR A 1075 56.24 -22.87 18.52
C TYR A 1075 54.94 -23.22 19.25
N PRO A 1076 54.90 -24.28 20.08
CA PRO A 1076 55.96 -25.26 20.35
C PRO A 1076 56.16 -26.26 19.19
N ASP A 1077 55.52 -26.01 18.06
CA ASP A 1077 55.40 -26.94 16.95
C ASP A 1077 56.72 -27.21 16.22
N THR A 1078 56.91 -28.45 15.77
CA THR A 1078 58.07 -28.82 14.94
C THR A 1078 57.72 -28.84 13.46
N ILE A 1079 58.70 -28.43 12.65
CA ILE A 1079 58.66 -28.43 11.19
C ILE A 1079 59.60 -29.53 10.70
N VAL A 1080 59.12 -30.45 9.86
CA VAL A 1080 59.85 -31.66 9.45
C VAL A 1080 59.85 -31.81 7.93
N GLY A 1081 61.03 -31.82 7.30
CA GLY A 1081 61.17 -32.15 5.88
C GLY A 1081 62.52 -31.71 5.29
N PRO A 1082 62.97 -32.30 4.16
CA PRO A 1082 64.19 -31.89 3.48
C PRO A 1082 63.97 -30.64 2.61
N ASP A 1083 65.05 -29.90 2.32
CA ASP A 1083 65.07 -28.77 1.38
C ASP A 1083 64.08 -27.63 1.71
N ILE A 1084 64.00 -27.27 3.00
CA ILE A 1084 63.21 -26.13 3.50
C ILE A 1084 64.16 -24.97 3.80
N GLN A 1085 63.97 -23.82 3.15
CA GLN A 1085 64.68 -22.59 3.46
C GLN A 1085 63.85 -21.77 4.46
N MET A 1086 64.45 -21.35 5.57
CA MET A 1086 63.75 -20.61 6.62
C MET A 1086 64.38 -19.23 6.90
N PRO A 1087 64.46 -18.32 5.90
CA PRO A 1087 64.95 -16.96 6.15
C PRO A 1087 64.09 -16.27 7.21
N TYR A 1088 64.75 -15.53 8.11
CA TYR A 1088 64.10 -14.67 9.11
C TYR A 1088 62.91 -15.31 9.84
N SER A 1089 62.98 -16.61 10.18
CA SER A 1089 61.89 -17.37 10.82
C SER A 1089 62.31 -17.93 12.18
N CYS A 1090 61.38 -18.17 13.10
CA CYS A 1090 61.63 -18.65 14.47
C CYS A 1090 60.97 -20.02 14.73
N VAL A 1091 61.76 -21.09 14.98
CA VAL A 1091 61.31 -22.49 15.15
C VAL A 1091 62.04 -23.24 16.28
N VAL A 1092 61.45 -24.31 16.84
CA VAL A 1092 61.91 -24.93 18.12
C VAL A 1092 62.86 -26.14 18.01
N ASP A 1093 62.99 -26.81 16.86
CA ASP A 1093 63.86 -28.01 16.73
C ASP A 1093 64.42 -28.19 15.30
N THR A 1094 65.67 -28.66 15.20
CA THR A 1094 66.53 -28.62 14.00
C THR A 1094 66.96 -30.00 13.50
N ALA A 1095 66.38 -31.10 13.98
CA ALA A 1095 66.97 -32.43 13.80
C ALA A 1095 67.15 -32.91 12.34
N TRP A 1096 66.59 -32.24 11.32
CA TRP A 1096 66.62 -32.71 9.92
C TRP A 1096 66.84 -31.64 8.82
N VAL A 1097 67.30 -30.43 9.15
CA VAL A 1097 67.50 -29.35 8.16
C VAL A 1097 68.95 -29.33 7.64
N GLN A 1098 69.17 -29.54 6.34
CA GLN A 1098 70.48 -29.30 5.68
C GLN A 1098 70.41 -28.06 4.79
N GLY A 1099 71.14 -26.98 5.13
CA GLY A 1099 71.62 -26.00 4.14
C GLY A 1099 71.38 -24.50 4.33
N ALA A 1100 70.75 -23.99 5.39
CA ALA A 1100 70.53 -22.54 5.61
C ALA A 1100 70.80 -22.15 7.09
N PRO A 1101 71.06 -20.87 7.43
CA PRO A 1101 71.33 -20.45 8.81
C PRO A 1101 70.06 -20.63 9.66
N LEU A 1102 70.06 -21.58 10.58
CA LEU A 1102 68.98 -21.73 11.56
C LEU A 1102 69.15 -20.76 12.73
N THR A 1103 68.02 -20.41 13.33
CA THR A 1103 67.87 -19.61 14.56
C THR A 1103 67.33 -20.55 15.65
N LEU A 1104 67.92 -20.56 16.85
CA LEU A 1104 67.58 -21.47 17.94
C LEU A 1104 67.21 -20.65 19.19
N LEU A 1105 66.03 -20.90 19.75
CA LEU A 1105 65.53 -20.18 20.94
C LEU A 1105 65.71 -20.96 22.25
N GLY A 1106 66.07 -20.22 23.29
CA GLY A 1106 65.62 -20.43 24.67
C GLY A 1106 65.58 -19.06 25.38
N PRO A 1107 64.92 -18.87 26.54
CA PRO A 1107 63.64 -19.44 26.98
C PRO A 1107 62.48 -18.95 26.09
N THR A 1108 61.25 -19.37 26.37
CA THR A 1108 60.05 -19.22 25.54
C THR A 1108 59.85 -17.79 24.99
N PRO A 1109 59.57 -17.59 23.68
CA PRO A 1109 59.13 -16.29 23.16
C PRO A 1109 57.71 -15.93 23.61
N PHE A 1110 57.08 -16.83 24.37
CA PHE A 1110 55.77 -16.67 24.98
C PHE A 1110 55.87 -16.26 26.43
N ALA A 1111 55.07 -15.27 26.83
CA ALA A 1111 54.78 -15.00 28.24
C ALA A 1111 54.10 -16.24 28.86
N PRO A 1112 54.25 -16.49 30.17
CA PRO A 1112 53.41 -17.50 30.83
C PRO A 1112 51.94 -17.11 30.61
N ALA A 1113 51.15 -18.07 30.15
CA ALA A 1113 49.71 -17.94 29.93
C ALA A 1113 49.07 -17.03 30.98
N ASP A 1114 48.49 -15.91 30.53
CA ASP A 1114 47.52 -15.24 31.38
C ASP A 1114 46.24 -16.09 31.33
N LEU A 1115 45.63 -16.23 32.51
CA LEU A 1115 44.30 -16.81 32.67
C LEU A 1115 43.45 -15.61 33.05
N ASP A 1116 42.89 -14.95 32.05
CA ASP A 1116 41.84 -13.96 32.27
C ASP A 1116 40.52 -14.66 32.68
N ASP A 1117 39.51 -13.85 33.01
CA ASP A 1117 38.31 -14.26 33.75
C ASP A 1117 37.39 -15.25 32.99
N ASP A 1118 37.71 -15.62 31.75
CA ASP A 1118 36.99 -16.63 30.95
C ASP A 1118 37.57 -18.06 31.07
N GLY A 1119 38.77 -18.20 31.65
CA GLY A 1119 39.44 -19.48 31.89
C GLY A 1119 40.14 -20.11 30.67
N LEU A 1120 40.36 -19.37 29.58
CA LEU A 1120 41.09 -19.81 28.40
C LEU A 1120 42.59 -19.50 28.51
N THR A 1121 43.40 -20.20 27.72
CA THR A 1121 44.87 -20.03 27.70
C THR A 1121 45.25 -19.19 26.49
N GLU A 1122 45.54 -17.91 26.70
CA GLU A 1122 46.08 -17.05 25.64
C GLU A 1122 47.60 -17.25 25.50
N HIS A 1123 48.07 -17.36 24.27
CA HIS A 1123 49.50 -17.44 23.95
C HIS A 1123 49.99 -16.07 23.44
N TYR A 1124 50.84 -15.39 24.19
CA TYR A 1124 51.38 -14.09 23.75
C TYR A 1124 52.68 -14.26 22.99
N LEU A 1125 52.85 -13.68 21.80
CA LEU A 1125 54.18 -13.40 21.27
C LEU A 1125 54.70 -12.10 21.88
N ILE A 1126 55.82 -12.15 22.60
CA ILE A 1126 56.46 -10.95 23.16
C ILE A 1126 57.15 -10.19 22.02
N PRO A 1127 56.70 -8.97 21.65
CA PRO A 1127 57.43 -8.13 20.70
C PRO A 1127 58.84 -7.86 21.23
N GLU A 1128 59.87 -7.99 20.39
CA GLU A 1128 61.29 -7.90 20.77
C GLU A 1128 61.86 -9.07 21.62
N GLY A 1129 61.10 -10.17 21.78
CA GLY A 1129 61.63 -11.43 22.32
C GLY A 1129 62.84 -11.95 21.51
N PRO A 1130 63.91 -12.46 22.15
CA PRO A 1130 65.18 -12.64 21.45
C PRO A 1130 65.19 -13.86 20.53
N CYS A 1131 64.84 -13.76 19.23
CA CYS A 1131 65.19 -14.80 18.24
C CYS A 1131 66.74 -14.82 18.05
N VAL A 1132 67.44 -15.74 18.73
CA VAL A 1132 68.92 -15.81 18.75
C VAL A 1132 69.46 -16.79 17.70
N GLY A 1133 70.46 -16.38 16.93
CA GLY A 1133 71.09 -17.24 15.92
C GLY A 1133 71.81 -18.45 16.51
N LEU A 1134 72.06 -19.47 15.69
CA LEU A 1134 72.88 -20.66 16.04
C LEU A 1134 74.29 -20.32 16.58
N ASP A 1135 74.79 -19.10 16.37
CA ASP A 1135 76.08 -18.59 16.84
C ASP A 1135 76.02 -17.81 18.17
N GLY A 1136 74.85 -17.65 18.76
CA GLY A 1136 74.64 -16.88 19.99
C GLY A 1136 74.65 -15.36 19.79
N GLY A 1137 74.59 -14.87 18.55
CA GLY A 1137 74.36 -13.45 18.23
C GLY A 1137 72.87 -13.08 18.24
N VAL A 1138 72.56 -11.88 18.73
CA VAL A 1138 71.24 -11.24 18.55
C VAL A 1138 71.07 -10.97 17.06
N ILE A 1139 70.00 -11.48 16.45
CA ILE A 1139 69.67 -11.20 15.05
C ILE A 1139 68.88 -9.89 15.03
N ASP A 1140 69.46 -8.80 14.49
CA ASP A 1140 68.79 -7.53 14.23
C ASP A 1140 67.84 -7.59 13.00
N ALA A 1141 67.15 -8.71 12.74
CA ALA A 1141 66.50 -8.93 11.42
C ALA A 1141 65.23 -9.81 11.41
N PHE A 1142 64.53 -10.03 12.53
CA PHE A 1142 63.12 -10.45 12.43
C PHE A 1142 62.27 -9.18 12.39
N ASP A 1143 61.71 -8.86 11.24
CA ASP A 1143 60.79 -7.72 11.12
C ASP A 1143 59.42 -8.13 11.69
N TRP A 1144 59.18 -7.77 12.95
CA TRP A 1144 57.89 -8.02 13.61
C TRP A 1144 56.71 -7.31 12.93
N SER A 1145 56.96 -6.29 12.10
CA SER A 1145 55.91 -5.65 11.30
C SER A 1145 55.53 -6.44 10.05
N ALA A 1146 56.30 -7.48 9.70
CA ALA A 1146 55.99 -8.39 8.60
C ALA A 1146 55.01 -9.51 9.00
N LEU A 1147 54.83 -9.77 10.30
CA LEU A 1147 53.65 -10.45 10.83
C LEU A 1147 52.56 -9.41 10.91
N THR A 1148 51.43 -9.57 10.21
CA THR A 1148 50.40 -8.53 10.35
C THR A 1148 49.84 -8.52 11.77
N VAL A 1149 49.74 -7.29 12.25
CA VAL A 1149 49.13 -6.83 13.50
C VAL A 1149 47.69 -6.36 13.21
N GLU A 1150 47.16 -6.64 12.02
CA GLU A 1150 45.86 -6.14 11.57
C GLU A 1150 44.75 -7.17 11.87
N ALA A 1151 44.10 -6.90 13.00
CA ALA A 1151 42.77 -7.35 13.44
C ALA A 1151 42.62 -8.78 14.00
N SER A 1152 43.12 -9.00 15.22
CA SER A 1152 42.60 -10.06 16.11
C SER A 1152 42.39 -9.59 17.56
N GLN A 1153 41.98 -8.34 17.79
CA GLN A 1153 41.66 -7.88 19.15
C GLN A 1153 40.50 -6.89 19.16
N CYS A 1154 39.30 -7.40 19.41
CA CYS A 1154 38.41 -6.68 20.30
C CYS A 1154 39.01 -6.90 21.70
N THR A 1155 39.78 -5.93 22.23
CA THR A 1155 40.14 -5.91 23.65
C THR A 1155 38.89 -5.53 24.44
N ASP A 1156 38.69 -6.15 25.60
CA ASP A 1156 37.57 -5.86 26.49
C ASP A 1156 37.68 -4.50 27.20
N ASP A 1157 38.87 -3.87 27.22
CA ASP A 1157 39.13 -2.71 28.08
C ASP A 1157 39.85 -1.51 27.42
N GLY A 1158 39.36 -0.97 26.29
CA GLY A 1158 39.57 0.44 25.88
C GLY A 1158 41.00 1.00 25.78
N TRP A 1159 42.04 0.17 25.87
CA TRP A 1159 43.46 0.50 25.72
C TRP A 1159 44.14 -0.58 24.89
N PRO A 1160 44.88 -0.23 23.82
CA PRO A 1160 45.62 -1.21 23.04
C PRO A 1160 46.81 -1.74 23.85
N GLU A 1161 46.79 -3.03 24.21
CA GLU A 1161 47.99 -3.72 24.70
C GLU A 1161 48.92 -4.07 23.52
N PRO A 1162 50.24 -3.84 23.62
CA PRO A 1162 51.18 -4.23 22.58
C PRO A 1162 51.49 -5.75 22.65
N GLY A 1163 50.85 -6.55 21.79
CA GLY A 1163 51.11 -7.99 21.62
C GLY A 1163 50.27 -8.62 20.48
N VAL A 1164 50.66 -9.82 20.00
CA VAL A 1164 49.82 -10.65 19.11
C VAL A 1164 49.00 -11.58 20.00
N HIS A 1165 47.67 -11.46 19.97
CA HIS A 1165 46.73 -12.26 20.76
C HIS A 1165 46.21 -13.43 19.92
N TYR A 1166 46.20 -14.64 20.52
CA TYR A 1166 45.52 -15.80 19.97
C TYR A 1166 44.32 -16.13 20.87
N SER A 1167 43.15 -15.61 20.52
CA SER A 1167 41.90 -16.00 21.19
C SER A 1167 41.28 -17.23 20.49
N PRO A 1168 40.74 -18.21 21.24
CA PRO A 1168 39.85 -19.24 20.69
C PRO A 1168 38.45 -18.63 20.57
N GLN A 1169 38.15 -18.00 19.43
CA GLN A 1169 36.93 -17.19 19.30
C GLN A 1169 35.76 -17.95 18.68
N ALA A 1170 34.87 -18.43 19.55
CA ALA A 1170 33.49 -18.73 19.19
C ALA A 1170 32.59 -17.47 19.20
N GLU A 1171 33.06 -16.30 19.63
CA GLU A 1171 32.26 -15.07 19.64
C GLU A 1171 33.10 -13.84 19.23
N VAL A 1172 33.04 -13.49 17.95
CA VAL A 1172 33.23 -12.11 17.45
C VAL A 1172 32.31 -11.94 16.26
N GLY A 1173 31.31 -11.08 16.45
CA GLY A 1173 30.84 -10.27 15.34
C GLY A 1173 31.90 -9.23 14.95
N PRO A 1174 31.66 -8.44 13.90
CA PRO A 1174 32.53 -7.31 13.57
C PRO A 1174 32.68 -6.42 14.81
N CYS A 1175 33.90 -6.03 15.15
CA CYS A 1175 34.12 -5.00 16.18
C CYS A 1175 33.28 -3.77 15.79
N SER A 1176 32.42 -3.30 16.70
CA SER A 1176 31.38 -2.28 16.46
C SER A 1176 31.90 -1.01 15.79
#